data_AF-A0A3E3IX92-F1
#
_entry.id   AF-A0A3E3IX92-F1
#
_cell.length_a   1.000
_cell.length_b   1.000
_cell.length_c   1.000
_cell.angle_alpha   90.00
_cell.angle_beta   90.00
_cell.angle_gamma   90.00
#
_symmetry.space_group_name_H-M   'P 1'
#
loop_
_entity.id
_entity.type
_entity.pdbx_description
1 polymer ?
#
loop_
_entity_poly.entity_id
_entity_poly.type
_entity_poly.pdbx_seq_one_letter_code
_entity_poly.pdbx_strand_id
1 'polypeptide(L)'
;MELVKITELTGMLGITSRSLRYYEQAGLIRSVRPDSGKYRYYDAANIERLRQIIVLRKMQIPVKDILRIYESEDMSIVVETFVSRIRAIDEEVNALTDLRRIVNDFLTTMTRNGITKISALPLLYESMEKQLDSLENNRTGSYKELASISDRLTKPVQPSLVQLPPMRILSSCLKENSQISDVEGFSRWVQMHGIPSGRPGAHERFDTRTEAGDIILLKLAKDFQNSSPYLDYYWEGGLFAATDLYLDEDMNAGFCSLLSAFDNNPYYEIDYTHGGRLRQEPLLEDLISPDSRRELVSLLVPVKKRLPDPKLFKAPEEIPPDSITPEEIERANPVLWSKDVPMDQLIPINHPHYRVTEQGEAEYISWISTRVLSTNVEVRLPFRVDIDFRIGEESGGWGHGKKEESIRFHHGDDLNFLFGINMYNHTDERLSRKAICFHQPVFGDYYSFPGRGAILPEVYNHLTWIVGQNHFAVIINEEIRYCGRNFPYMSVNMYQEQPRPIILGSDSSIKKYYRAIRISQLAQLPKIRIQKGALTMVTRQSNNIIPNIHRLITSEFGENYWFSGCARYVMESLDEYTAEPDFGYWFFAGLTGDILAQVYSYEKYMGEAVSSCMFNSTGGSYFQGIFEKCGYASTFVSLEQLCSNREMYLQTLMAYIDKGVPVIAVTRFGGDAPWGIYAGYEEYGRTLLYLSGDKTEPERIPAQQAIDEQQTATYAGQGWLFIGEKKRTVDLAQVYRNIIIDMPRLLTVKTDGFCFGPEAFRAWAESIESGKFDAMSLESFEDGWDSHISNICNMATNGSCVFTFLDRARELNPDFAFLEDIGRQYRRTAEIWNNDNGNDLEALGGGFNVTLPNLQDKTRRGKIAAKIREAASCMDKVLEILHANLPERP
;
A
#
# COMPACT_ATOMS: atom_id res chain seq x y z
N MET A 1 -6.06 -40.81 -4.14
CA MET A 1 -7.27 -39.95 -4.07
C MET A 1 -7.08 -38.86 -5.10
N GLU A 2 -8.09 -38.62 -5.95
CA GLU A 2 -8.07 -37.50 -6.90
C GLU A 2 -8.01 -36.19 -6.10
N LEU A 3 -6.91 -35.48 -6.26
CA LEU A 3 -6.61 -34.23 -5.60
C LEU A 3 -6.73 -33.12 -6.64
N VAL A 4 -7.62 -32.16 -6.43
CA VAL A 4 -7.85 -31.09 -7.41
C VAL A 4 -7.02 -29.88 -7.04
N LYS A 5 -6.27 -29.35 -8.00
CA LYS A 5 -5.38 -28.20 -7.78
C LYS A 5 -6.20 -26.94 -7.52
N ILE A 6 -5.72 -26.07 -6.62
CA ILE A 6 -6.42 -24.82 -6.26
C ILE A 6 -6.83 -23.97 -7.46
N THR A 7 -6.02 -23.90 -8.51
CA THR A 7 -6.31 -23.12 -9.74
C THR A 7 -7.44 -23.71 -10.57
N GLU A 8 -7.53 -25.04 -10.62
CA GLU A 8 -8.63 -25.74 -11.30
C GLU A 8 -9.91 -25.60 -10.47
N LEU A 9 -9.80 -25.75 -9.14
CA LEU A 9 -10.94 -25.64 -8.24
C LEU A 9 -11.58 -24.24 -8.23
N THR A 10 -10.78 -23.18 -8.33
CA THR A 10 -11.31 -21.81 -8.46
C THR A 10 -12.12 -21.62 -9.73
N GLY A 11 -11.69 -22.23 -10.84
CA GLY A 11 -12.43 -22.21 -12.11
C GLY A 11 -13.73 -23.00 -12.02
N MET A 12 -13.69 -24.20 -11.45
CA MET A 12 -14.87 -25.07 -11.33
C MET A 12 -15.98 -24.50 -10.43
N LEU A 13 -15.62 -23.81 -9.35
CA LEU A 13 -16.59 -23.32 -8.35
C LEU A 13 -16.89 -21.82 -8.48
N GLY A 14 -16.25 -21.12 -9.41
CA GLY A 14 -16.47 -19.68 -9.65
C GLY A 14 -16.10 -18.80 -8.45
N ILE A 15 -15.13 -19.22 -7.64
CA ILE A 15 -14.66 -18.48 -6.46
C ILE A 15 -13.17 -18.18 -6.56
N THR A 16 -12.75 -17.06 -5.97
CA THR A 16 -11.34 -16.64 -6.04
C THR A 16 -10.46 -17.53 -5.17
N SER A 17 -9.18 -17.66 -5.55
CA SER A 17 -8.19 -18.36 -4.73
C SER A 17 -8.01 -17.69 -3.36
N ARG A 18 -8.30 -16.39 -3.24
CA ARG A 18 -8.34 -15.64 -1.97
C ARG A 18 -9.49 -16.11 -1.08
N SER A 19 -10.67 -16.33 -1.63
CA SER A 19 -11.82 -16.86 -0.90
C SER A 19 -11.55 -18.27 -0.36
N LEU A 20 -10.92 -19.14 -1.16
CA LEU A 20 -10.50 -20.48 -0.71
C LEU A 20 -9.51 -20.40 0.46
N ARG A 21 -8.51 -19.53 0.38
CA ARG A 21 -7.54 -19.32 1.47
C ARG A 21 -8.20 -18.76 2.71
N TYR A 22 -9.15 -17.84 2.55
CA TYR A 22 -9.91 -17.28 3.67
C TYR A 22 -10.76 -18.35 4.37
N TYR A 23 -11.44 -19.23 3.63
CA TYR A 23 -12.19 -20.35 4.23
C TYR A 23 -11.26 -21.38 4.90
N GLU A 24 -10.07 -21.61 4.33
CA GLU A 24 -9.05 -22.45 4.97
C GLU A 24 -8.53 -21.81 6.27
N GLN A 25 -8.25 -20.51 6.28
CA GLN A 25 -7.81 -19.77 7.47
C GLN A 25 -8.90 -19.70 8.55
N ALA A 26 -10.15 -19.56 8.13
CA ALA A 26 -11.30 -19.64 9.03
C ALA A 26 -11.49 -21.04 9.62
N GLY A 27 -10.84 -22.08 9.07
CA GLY A 27 -10.93 -23.46 9.54
C GLY A 27 -12.08 -24.26 8.92
N LEU A 28 -12.78 -23.70 7.93
CA LEU A 28 -13.92 -24.35 7.27
C LEU A 28 -13.50 -25.48 6.33
N ILE A 29 -12.30 -25.41 5.76
CA ILE A 29 -11.75 -26.39 4.81
C ILE A 29 -10.25 -26.56 5.04
N ARG A 30 -9.65 -27.62 4.46
CA ARG A 30 -8.21 -27.88 4.53
C ARG A 30 -7.66 -28.27 3.16
N SER A 31 -6.45 -27.82 2.84
CA SER A 31 -5.72 -28.29 1.68
C SER A 31 -4.66 -29.34 2.03
N VAL A 32 -4.32 -30.16 1.03
CA VAL A 32 -3.22 -31.13 1.05
C VAL A 32 -2.13 -30.67 0.07
N ARG A 33 -0.86 -30.90 0.41
CA ARG A 33 0.28 -30.64 -0.48
C ARG A 33 1.10 -31.93 -0.68
N PRO A 34 1.11 -32.51 -1.88
CA PRO A 34 2.00 -33.63 -2.20
C PRO A 34 3.47 -33.19 -2.20
N ASP A 35 4.39 -34.10 -1.82
CA ASP A 35 5.80 -33.79 -1.50
C ASP A 35 6.62 -33.12 -2.61
N SER A 36 6.16 -33.17 -3.87
CA SER A 36 6.84 -32.54 -5.03
C SER A 36 6.16 -31.28 -5.57
N GLY A 37 5.07 -30.79 -4.96
CA GLY A 37 4.25 -29.70 -5.50
C GLY A 37 4.25 -28.41 -4.66
N LYS A 38 4.51 -27.25 -5.30
CA LYS A 38 4.35 -25.90 -4.69
C LYS A 38 2.89 -25.47 -4.49
N TYR A 39 1.92 -26.24 -5.01
CA TYR A 39 0.51 -25.84 -5.07
C TYR A 39 -0.35 -26.58 -4.03
N ARG A 40 -1.43 -25.93 -3.59
CA ARG A 40 -2.45 -26.52 -2.73
C ARG A 40 -3.38 -27.39 -3.57
N TYR A 41 -3.73 -28.55 -3.04
CA TYR A 41 -4.73 -29.43 -3.58
C TYR A 41 -5.83 -29.69 -2.56
N TYR A 42 -7.03 -29.99 -3.03
CA TYR A 42 -8.17 -30.32 -2.17
C TYR A 42 -8.71 -31.68 -2.56
N ASP A 43 -9.07 -32.47 -1.54
CA ASP A 43 -9.75 -33.74 -1.74
C ASP A 43 -11.25 -33.54 -1.98
N ALA A 44 -11.93 -34.62 -2.37
CA ALA A 44 -13.36 -34.58 -2.66
C ALA A 44 -14.22 -34.08 -1.47
N ALA A 45 -13.83 -34.39 -0.23
CA ALA A 45 -14.56 -33.97 0.96
C ALA A 45 -14.51 -32.44 1.15
N ASN A 46 -13.35 -31.83 0.95
CA ASN A 46 -13.19 -30.38 1.02
C ASN A 46 -13.90 -29.67 -0.13
N ILE A 47 -13.93 -30.28 -1.33
CA ILE A 47 -14.66 -29.73 -2.49
C ILE A 47 -16.17 -29.71 -2.23
N GLU A 48 -16.72 -30.77 -1.64
CA GLU A 48 -18.15 -30.81 -1.33
C GLU A 48 -18.52 -29.81 -0.23
N ARG A 49 -17.67 -29.70 0.79
CA ARG A 49 -17.84 -28.68 1.85
C ARG A 49 -17.77 -27.26 1.29
N LEU A 50 -16.89 -27.00 0.32
CA LEU A 50 -16.82 -25.72 -0.38
C LEU A 50 -18.12 -25.37 -1.11
N ARG A 51 -18.74 -26.34 -1.80
CA ARG A 51 -20.02 -26.11 -2.48
C ARG A 51 -21.09 -25.67 -1.50
N GLN A 52 -21.18 -26.34 -0.35
CA GLN A 52 -22.13 -25.98 0.71
C GLN A 52 -21.87 -24.56 1.26
N ILE A 53 -20.61 -24.20 1.55
CA ILE A 53 -20.24 -22.85 2.01
C ILE A 53 -20.63 -21.79 0.99
N ILE A 54 -20.41 -22.04 -0.31
CA ILE A 54 -20.76 -21.11 -1.38
C ILE A 54 -22.28 -20.87 -1.42
N VAL A 55 -23.08 -21.92 -1.28
CA VAL A 55 -24.55 -21.79 -1.26
C VAL A 55 -25.00 -20.94 -0.07
N LEU A 56 -24.48 -21.20 1.14
CA LEU A 56 -24.79 -20.42 2.34
C LEU A 56 -24.38 -18.94 2.20
N ARG A 57 -23.22 -18.68 1.59
CA ARG A 57 -22.77 -17.31 1.30
C ARG A 57 -23.62 -16.60 0.25
N LYS A 58 -24.14 -17.31 -0.75
CA LYS A 58 -25.10 -16.75 -1.72
C LYS A 58 -26.44 -16.41 -1.07
N MET A 59 -26.82 -17.12 -0.02
CA MET A 59 -27.96 -16.76 0.85
C MET A 59 -27.63 -15.63 1.85
N GLN A 60 -26.48 -14.97 1.71
CA GLN A 60 -25.98 -13.89 2.55
C GLN A 60 -25.75 -14.27 4.03
N ILE A 61 -25.61 -15.56 4.34
CA ILE A 61 -25.28 -16.00 5.70
C ILE A 61 -23.82 -15.61 6.00
N PRO A 62 -23.54 -14.86 7.09
CA PRO A 62 -22.18 -14.48 7.47
C PRO A 62 -21.28 -15.70 7.73
N VAL A 63 -19.98 -15.55 7.42
CA VAL A 63 -18.99 -16.65 7.57
C VAL A 63 -18.88 -17.11 9.03
N LYS A 64 -19.07 -16.21 9.99
CA LYS A 64 -19.11 -16.54 11.43
C LYS A 64 -20.23 -17.53 11.79
N ASP A 65 -21.37 -17.43 11.13
CA ASP A 65 -22.53 -18.30 11.40
C ASP A 65 -22.39 -19.62 10.64
N ILE A 66 -21.76 -19.58 9.46
CA ILE A 66 -21.33 -20.79 8.73
C ILE A 66 -20.34 -21.60 9.58
N LEU A 67 -19.40 -20.95 10.27
CA LEU A 67 -18.50 -21.63 11.22
C LEU A 67 -19.28 -22.31 12.35
N ARG A 68 -20.20 -21.57 13.00
CA ARG A 68 -21.05 -22.10 14.08
C ARG A 68 -21.87 -23.32 13.63
N ILE A 69 -22.40 -23.28 12.41
CA ILE A 69 -23.12 -24.39 11.77
C ILE A 69 -22.25 -25.65 11.65
N TYR A 70 -20.97 -25.48 11.33
CA TYR A 70 -20.05 -26.60 11.11
C TYR A 70 -19.30 -27.07 12.37
N GLU A 71 -19.25 -26.25 13.42
CA GLU A 71 -18.67 -26.59 14.73
C GLU A 71 -19.66 -27.32 15.64
N SER A 72 -20.95 -27.26 15.33
CA SER A 72 -22.02 -27.97 16.03
C SER A 72 -22.54 -29.15 15.21
N GLU A 73 -22.79 -30.28 15.87
CA GLU A 73 -23.44 -31.45 15.24
C GLU A 73 -24.98 -31.36 15.27
N ASP A 74 -25.54 -30.31 15.88
CA ASP A 74 -26.98 -30.12 16.04
C ASP A 74 -27.60 -29.27 14.92
N MET A 75 -28.55 -29.86 14.19
CA MET A 75 -29.34 -29.21 13.14
C MET A 75 -30.18 -28.02 13.65
N SER A 76 -30.43 -27.92 14.97
CA SER A 76 -31.13 -26.79 15.57
C SER A 76 -30.44 -25.45 15.29
N ILE A 77 -29.09 -25.43 15.28
CA ILE A 77 -28.30 -24.21 15.01
C ILE A 77 -28.43 -23.75 13.56
N VAL A 78 -28.52 -24.69 12.62
CA VAL A 78 -28.76 -24.39 11.21
C VAL A 78 -30.14 -23.77 11.05
N VAL A 79 -31.18 -24.40 11.60
CA VAL A 79 -32.55 -23.89 11.54
C VAL A 79 -32.65 -22.50 12.18
N GLU A 80 -32.04 -22.29 13.34
CA GLU A 80 -32.00 -20.99 14.03
C GLU A 80 -31.36 -19.91 13.16
N THR A 81 -30.22 -20.20 12.52
CA THR A 81 -29.50 -19.26 11.65
C THR A 81 -30.36 -18.87 10.44
N PHE A 82 -31.03 -19.84 9.81
CA PHE A 82 -31.91 -19.57 8.68
C PHE A 82 -33.18 -18.82 9.09
N VAL A 83 -33.82 -19.18 10.20
CA VAL A 83 -34.99 -18.47 10.75
C VAL A 83 -34.63 -17.03 11.10
N SER A 84 -33.46 -16.81 11.72
CA SER A 84 -32.96 -15.46 12.00
C SER A 84 -32.76 -14.65 10.72
N ARG A 85 -32.20 -15.25 9.66
CA ARG A 85 -32.02 -14.56 8.39
C ARG A 85 -33.34 -14.24 7.69
N ILE A 86 -34.30 -15.17 7.69
CA ILE A 86 -35.64 -14.96 7.14
C ILE A 86 -36.32 -13.80 7.87
N ARG A 87 -36.29 -13.79 9.22
CA ARG A 87 -36.86 -12.69 10.02
C ARG A 87 -36.23 -11.34 9.66
N ALA A 88 -34.90 -11.27 9.52
CA ALA A 88 -34.21 -10.04 9.13
C ALA A 88 -34.64 -9.57 7.72
N ILE A 89 -34.82 -10.49 6.77
CA ILE A 89 -35.31 -10.16 5.43
C ILE A 89 -36.76 -9.67 5.49
N ASP A 90 -37.62 -10.35 6.25
CA ASP A 90 -39.03 -9.95 6.42
C ASP A 90 -39.15 -8.57 7.09
N GLU A 91 -38.30 -8.27 8.08
CA GLU A 91 -38.23 -6.96 8.71
C GLU A 91 -37.82 -5.85 7.73
N GLU A 92 -36.84 -6.10 6.87
CA GLU A 92 -36.39 -5.19 5.82
C GLU A 92 -37.48 -4.97 4.76
N VAL A 93 -38.14 -6.05 4.31
CA VAL A 93 -39.26 -6.00 3.36
C VAL A 93 -40.43 -5.21 3.94
N ASN A 94 -40.76 -5.41 5.22
CA ASN A 94 -41.83 -4.67 5.88
C ASN A 94 -41.48 -3.17 5.96
N ALA A 95 -40.27 -2.82 6.37
CA ALA A 95 -39.82 -1.42 6.43
C ALA A 95 -39.82 -0.74 5.06
N LEU A 96 -39.35 -1.43 4.00
CA LEU A 96 -39.42 -0.93 2.62
C LEU A 96 -40.86 -0.78 2.12
N THR A 97 -41.76 -1.69 2.52
CA THR A 97 -43.18 -1.63 2.16
C THR A 97 -43.87 -0.45 2.82
N ASP A 98 -43.60 -0.19 4.10
CA ASP A 98 -44.12 0.97 4.82
C ASP A 98 -43.56 2.28 4.24
N LEU A 99 -42.25 2.35 3.95
CA LEU A 99 -41.65 3.52 3.30
C LEU A 99 -42.29 3.81 1.94
N ARG A 100 -42.51 2.77 1.12
CA ARG A 100 -43.19 2.90 -0.17
C ARG A 100 -44.62 3.41 -0.01
N ARG A 101 -45.36 2.94 1.00
CA ARG A 101 -46.71 3.44 1.31
C ARG A 101 -46.66 4.93 1.62
N ILE A 102 -45.77 5.34 2.51
CA ILE A 102 -45.60 6.74 2.93
C ILE A 102 -45.26 7.62 1.72
N VAL A 103 -44.28 7.24 0.90
CA VAL A 103 -43.90 7.99 -0.32
C VAL A 103 -45.10 8.15 -1.28
N ASN A 104 -45.90 7.10 -1.46
CA ASN A 104 -47.11 7.16 -2.29
C ASN A 104 -48.20 8.06 -1.70
N ASP A 105 -48.40 8.02 -0.38
CA ASP A 105 -49.37 8.88 0.31
C ASP A 105 -48.95 10.36 0.20
N PHE A 106 -47.65 10.65 0.33
CA PHE A 106 -47.08 11.97 0.08
C PHE A 106 -47.32 12.43 -1.36
N LEU A 107 -46.97 11.61 -2.35
CA LEU A 107 -47.14 11.93 -3.76
C LEU A 107 -48.61 12.17 -4.14
N THR A 108 -49.51 11.34 -3.61
CA THR A 108 -50.96 11.48 -3.82
C THR A 108 -51.48 12.78 -3.22
N THR A 109 -51.06 13.12 -2.00
CA THR A 109 -51.47 14.35 -1.31
C THR A 109 -50.91 15.60 -2.00
N MET A 110 -49.65 15.55 -2.44
CA MET A 110 -49.02 16.61 -3.24
C MET A 110 -49.81 16.87 -4.52
N THR A 111 -50.19 15.80 -5.23
CA THR A 111 -50.93 15.88 -6.49
C THR A 111 -52.35 16.40 -6.27
N ARG A 112 -53.06 15.91 -5.25
CA ARG A 112 -54.43 16.33 -4.90
C ARG A 112 -54.50 17.81 -4.54
N ASN A 113 -53.50 18.32 -3.82
CA ASN A 113 -53.47 19.70 -3.34
C ASN A 113 -52.76 20.66 -4.31
N GLY A 114 -52.35 20.19 -5.50
CA GLY A 114 -51.73 21.04 -6.53
C GLY A 114 -50.38 21.63 -6.14
N ILE A 115 -49.62 20.94 -5.29
CA ILE A 115 -48.39 21.48 -4.70
C ILE A 115 -47.22 21.26 -5.66
N THR A 116 -46.69 22.35 -6.19
CA THR A 116 -45.67 22.37 -7.25
C THR A 116 -44.31 22.90 -6.80
N LYS A 117 -44.17 23.32 -5.54
CA LYS A 117 -42.92 23.89 -4.98
C LYS A 117 -42.49 23.13 -3.72
N ILE A 118 -41.20 22.78 -3.66
CA ILE A 118 -40.57 22.07 -2.52
C ILE A 118 -40.76 22.80 -1.17
N SER A 119 -40.82 24.13 -1.18
CA SER A 119 -41.00 24.95 0.04
C SER A 119 -42.34 24.73 0.76
N ALA A 120 -43.29 24.02 0.14
CA ALA A 120 -44.59 23.68 0.73
C ALA A 120 -44.62 22.28 1.38
N LEU A 121 -43.52 21.51 1.36
CA LEU A 121 -43.42 20.18 1.99
C LEU A 121 -43.68 20.19 3.51
N PRO A 122 -43.20 21.16 4.32
CA PRO A 122 -43.52 21.22 5.75
C PRO A 122 -45.01 21.45 6.01
N LEU A 123 -45.69 22.24 5.18
CA LEU A 123 -47.13 22.53 5.28
C LEU A 123 -47.99 21.34 4.84
N LEU A 124 -47.52 20.55 3.86
CA LEU A 124 -48.09 19.25 3.50
C LEU A 124 -48.04 18.28 4.66
N TYR A 125 -46.88 18.19 5.31
CA TYR A 125 -46.66 17.36 6.47
C TYR A 125 -47.64 17.71 7.61
N GLU A 126 -47.71 19.00 8.01
CA GLU A 126 -48.69 19.47 9.01
C GLU A 126 -50.15 19.20 8.62
N SER A 127 -50.48 19.29 7.32
CA SER A 127 -51.84 19.03 6.82
C SER A 127 -52.20 17.54 6.88
N MET A 128 -51.22 16.65 6.66
CA MET A 128 -51.40 15.20 6.77
C MET A 128 -51.49 14.75 8.23
N GLU A 129 -50.70 15.38 9.12
CA GLU A 129 -50.76 15.17 10.57
C GLU A 129 -52.15 15.54 11.13
N LYS A 130 -52.68 16.70 10.74
CA LYS A 130 -54.04 17.14 11.09
C LYS A 130 -55.16 16.26 10.51
N GLN A 131 -54.96 15.69 9.32
CA GLN A 131 -55.92 14.75 8.72
C GLN A 131 -55.93 13.40 9.45
N LEU A 132 -54.78 12.94 9.96
CA LEU A 132 -54.65 11.70 10.73
C LEU A 132 -55.20 11.83 12.16
N ASP A 133 -55.09 12.99 12.80
CA ASP A 133 -55.69 13.24 14.13
C ASP A 133 -57.24 13.25 14.13
N SER A 134 -57.86 13.43 12.96
CA SER A 134 -59.32 13.49 12.82
C SER A 134 -60.03 12.13 12.65
N LEU A 135 -59.27 11.03 12.55
CA LEU A 135 -59.76 9.65 12.50
C LEU A 135 -59.30 8.92 13.78
N GLU A 136 -60.21 8.73 14.74
CA GLU A 136 -59.90 8.33 16.12
C GLU A 136 -58.98 7.09 16.31
N ASN A 137 -58.00 7.27 17.22
CA ASN A 137 -57.59 6.38 18.32
C ASN A 137 -56.94 5.00 18.06
N ASN A 138 -55.97 4.88 17.14
CA ASN A 138 -54.76 4.05 17.34
C ASN A 138 -53.85 4.04 16.11
N ARG A 139 -52.93 5.00 16.02
CA ARG A 139 -51.59 4.89 15.40
C ARG A 139 -50.85 6.21 15.61
N THR A 140 -49.72 6.12 16.30
CA THR A 140 -48.85 7.24 16.72
C THR A 140 -48.25 7.98 15.53
N GLY A 141 -48.12 9.31 15.65
CA GLY A 141 -47.78 10.26 14.60
C GLY A 141 -46.62 9.91 13.66
N SER A 142 -46.82 10.31 12.40
CA SER A 142 -45.98 10.10 11.21
C SER A 142 -44.47 10.32 11.43
N TYR A 143 -44.05 11.29 12.27
CA TYR A 143 -42.62 11.61 12.45
C TYR A 143 -41.85 10.49 13.15
N LYS A 144 -42.44 9.91 14.21
CA LYS A 144 -41.83 8.77 14.91
C LYS A 144 -41.88 7.52 14.05
N GLU A 145 -42.90 7.36 13.22
CA GLU A 145 -43.02 6.20 12.34
C GLU A 145 -41.97 6.26 11.21
N LEU A 146 -41.82 7.41 10.53
CA LEU A 146 -40.75 7.67 9.54
C LEU A 146 -39.35 7.57 10.14
N ALA A 147 -39.11 8.16 11.32
CA ALA A 147 -37.84 8.05 12.03
C ALA A 147 -37.55 6.59 12.42
N SER A 148 -38.54 5.85 12.94
CA SER A 148 -38.37 4.43 13.28
C SER A 148 -38.15 3.53 12.06
N ILE A 149 -38.76 3.84 10.92
CA ILE A 149 -38.54 3.14 9.64
C ILE A 149 -37.14 3.49 9.13
N SER A 150 -36.72 4.75 9.21
CA SER A 150 -35.37 5.21 8.88
C SER A 150 -34.32 4.52 9.76
N ASP A 151 -34.52 4.45 11.08
CA ASP A 151 -33.63 3.74 12.02
C ASP A 151 -33.51 2.25 11.69
N ARG A 152 -34.64 1.61 11.32
CA ARG A 152 -34.67 0.19 10.91
C ARG A 152 -34.01 -0.08 9.55
N LEU A 153 -33.95 0.93 8.68
CA LEU A 153 -33.31 0.86 7.36
C LEU A 153 -31.87 1.40 7.36
N THR A 154 -31.49 2.12 8.42
CA THR A 154 -30.14 2.69 8.58
C THR A 154 -29.16 1.55 8.69
N LYS A 155 -28.20 1.50 7.77
CA LYS A 155 -27.18 0.45 7.75
C LYS A 155 -26.41 0.49 9.07
N PRO A 156 -26.12 -0.66 9.70
CA PRO A 156 -25.28 -0.68 10.89
C PRO A 156 -23.93 -0.05 10.53
N VAL A 157 -23.57 0.98 11.28
CA VAL A 157 -22.26 1.62 11.12
C VAL A 157 -21.18 0.59 11.47
N GLN A 158 -20.09 0.57 10.70
CA GLN A 158 -18.92 -0.22 11.05
C GLN A 158 -17.91 0.71 11.72
N PRO A 159 -17.91 0.81 13.07
CA PRO A 159 -17.03 1.73 13.75
C PRO A 159 -15.57 1.33 13.55
N SER A 160 -14.76 2.33 13.22
CA SER A 160 -13.31 2.25 13.33
C SER A 160 -12.88 2.65 14.73
N LEU A 161 -11.87 1.98 15.30
CA LEU A 161 -11.30 2.39 16.58
C LEU A 161 -10.11 3.31 16.32
N VAL A 162 -10.18 4.53 16.85
CA VAL A 162 -9.19 5.60 16.68
C VAL A 162 -8.58 5.93 18.05
N GLN A 163 -7.26 5.90 18.15
CA GLN A 163 -6.54 6.34 19.35
C GLN A 163 -6.06 7.77 19.14
N LEU A 164 -6.65 8.71 19.87
CA LEU A 164 -6.21 10.10 19.87
C LEU A 164 -5.15 10.30 20.96
N PRO A 165 -3.98 10.88 20.64
CA PRO A 165 -2.94 11.13 21.63
C PRO A 165 -3.30 12.35 22.51
N PRO A 166 -2.68 12.47 23.69
CA PRO A 166 -2.76 13.70 24.46
C PRO A 166 -2.25 14.91 23.66
N MET A 167 -2.97 16.03 23.70
CA MET A 167 -2.63 17.24 22.95
C MET A 167 -3.09 18.52 23.64
N ARG A 168 -2.41 19.63 23.36
CA ARG A 168 -2.84 20.96 23.81
C ARG A 168 -3.86 21.50 22.81
N ILE A 169 -5.01 21.93 23.32
CA ILE A 169 -6.14 22.39 22.52
C ILE A 169 -6.38 23.87 22.81
N LEU A 170 -6.64 24.65 21.77
CA LEU A 170 -7.26 25.96 21.81
C LEU A 170 -8.74 25.80 21.45
N SER A 171 -9.64 26.32 22.28
CA SER A 171 -11.08 26.22 22.12
C SER A 171 -11.70 27.58 21.85
N SER A 172 -12.78 27.65 21.08
CA SER A 172 -13.57 28.88 20.89
C SER A 172 -14.27 29.39 22.16
N CYS A 173 -14.20 28.68 23.28
CA CYS A 173 -14.66 29.15 24.59
C CYS A 173 -13.84 30.33 25.10
N LEU A 174 -14.48 31.29 25.76
CA LEU A 174 -13.80 32.44 26.36
C LEU A 174 -13.10 32.08 27.69
N LYS A 175 -11.91 32.65 27.94
CA LYS A 175 -11.18 32.50 29.22
C LYS A 175 -11.95 33.09 30.40
N GLU A 176 -12.62 34.22 30.18
CA GLU A 176 -13.39 34.93 31.21
C GLU A 176 -14.62 34.14 31.67
N ASN A 177 -15.20 33.36 30.75
CA ASN A 177 -16.31 32.45 31.05
C ASN A 177 -16.28 31.26 30.09
N SER A 178 -15.83 30.10 30.57
CA SER A 178 -15.70 28.88 29.77
C SER A 178 -17.02 28.29 29.31
N GLN A 179 -18.17 28.81 29.78
CA GLN A 179 -19.51 28.41 29.37
C GLN A 179 -20.06 29.23 28.18
N ILE A 180 -19.24 30.11 27.59
CA ILE A 180 -19.61 30.91 26.42
C ILE A 180 -18.61 30.63 25.30
N SER A 181 -19.12 30.21 24.14
CA SER A 181 -18.34 30.00 22.91
C SER A 181 -18.55 31.16 21.93
N ASP A 182 -17.47 31.69 21.37
CA ASP A 182 -17.49 32.71 20.31
C ASP A 182 -16.81 32.15 19.05
N VAL A 183 -17.54 31.35 18.28
CA VAL A 183 -17.05 30.65 17.08
C VAL A 183 -16.63 31.62 15.97
N GLU A 184 -17.41 32.67 15.75
CA GLU A 184 -17.13 33.65 14.68
C GLU A 184 -15.90 34.49 15.01
N GLY A 185 -15.81 35.04 16.23
CA GLY A 185 -14.63 35.79 16.65
C GLY A 185 -13.40 34.89 16.71
N PHE A 186 -13.54 33.66 17.19
CA PHE A 186 -12.46 32.67 17.23
C PHE A 186 -11.88 32.42 15.84
N SER A 187 -12.76 32.16 14.87
CA SER A 187 -12.37 31.90 13.49
C SER A 187 -11.66 33.11 12.87
N ARG A 188 -12.19 34.34 13.10
CA ARG A 188 -11.53 35.58 12.64
C ARG A 188 -10.16 35.75 13.28
N TRP A 189 -10.04 35.47 14.58
CA TRP A 189 -8.79 35.62 15.32
C TRP A 189 -7.73 34.63 14.83
N VAL A 190 -8.09 33.35 14.68
CA VAL A 190 -7.22 32.29 14.12
C VAL A 190 -6.69 32.68 12.74
N GLN A 191 -7.57 33.18 11.86
CA GLN A 191 -7.20 33.63 10.52
C GLN A 191 -6.26 34.84 10.55
N MET A 192 -6.56 35.87 11.36
CA MET A 192 -5.71 37.06 11.48
C MET A 192 -4.29 36.75 11.98
N HIS A 193 -4.13 35.70 12.78
CA HIS A 193 -2.83 35.32 13.36
C HIS A 193 -2.13 34.19 12.59
N GLY A 194 -2.69 33.76 11.44
CA GLY A 194 -2.07 32.75 10.58
C GLY A 194 -1.97 31.36 11.20
N ILE A 195 -2.84 31.04 12.17
CA ILE A 195 -2.83 29.73 12.82
C ILE A 195 -3.50 28.71 11.88
N PRO A 196 -2.84 27.58 11.54
CA PRO A 196 -3.42 26.56 10.67
C PRO A 196 -4.74 26.02 11.24
N SER A 197 -5.78 25.91 10.41
CA SER A 197 -7.11 25.42 10.79
C SER A 197 -7.22 23.90 10.94
N GLY A 198 -6.10 23.17 10.84
CA GLY A 198 -6.06 21.70 10.77
C GLY A 198 -6.32 21.15 9.37
N ARG A 199 -5.76 19.97 9.06
CA ARG A 199 -6.04 19.23 7.81
C ARG A 199 -7.16 18.20 8.02
N PRO A 200 -8.05 17.98 7.03
CA PRO A 200 -9.10 16.96 7.14
C PRO A 200 -8.52 15.57 7.45
N GLY A 201 -9.07 14.90 8.46
CA GLY A 201 -8.65 13.58 8.94
C GLY A 201 -7.28 13.52 9.65
N ALA A 202 -6.63 14.67 9.92
CA ALA A 202 -5.33 14.73 10.58
C ALA A 202 -5.39 14.74 12.11
N HIS A 203 -6.59 14.74 12.68
CA HIS A 203 -6.88 14.85 14.12
C HIS A 203 -6.32 16.15 14.73
N GLU A 204 -6.37 17.22 13.96
CA GLU A 204 -5.83 18.55 14.31
C GLU A 204 -6.92 19.58 14.65
N ARG A 205 -8.17 19.33 14.22
CA ARG A 205 -9.33 20.17 14.51
C ARG A 205 -10.55 19.28 14.75
N PHE A 206 -11.38 19.67 15.72
CA PHE A 206 -12.66 19.03 15.99
C PHE A 206 -13.72 20.08 16.26
N ASP A 207 -14.94 19.79 15.82
CA ASP A 207 -16.12 20.59 16.13
C ASP A 207 -17.00 19.76 17.07
N THR A 208 -17.52 20.38 18.13
CA THR A 208 -18.38 19.71 19.14
C THR A 208 -19.45 20.66 19.64
N ARG A 209 -20.52 20.12 20.20
CA ARG A 209 -21.63 20.91 20.74
C ARG A 209 -21.84 20.62 22.22
N THR A 210 -21.94 21.68 23.00
CA THR A 210 -22.15 21.60 24.46
C THR A 210 -23.30 22.52 24.88
N GLU A 211 -23.56 22.63 26.19
CA GLU A 211 -24.49 23.63 26.75
C GLU A 211 -24.06 25.08 26.41
N ALA A 212 -22.76 25.32 26.15
CA ALA A 212 -22.21 26.61 25.74
C ALA A 212 -22.45 26.95 24.25
N GLY A 213 -23.03 26.03 23.48
CA GLY A 213 -23.20 26.14 22.02
C GLY A 213 -22.18 25.31 21.24
N ASP A 214 -21.99 25.67 19.97
CA ASP A 214 -21.01 25.03 19.09
C ASP A 214 -19.60 25.50 19.48
N ILE A 215 -18.65 24.57 19.50
CA ILE A 215 -17.28 24.79 19.92
C ILE A 215 -16.34 24.22 18.86
N ILE A 216 -15.36 25.03 18.47
CA ILE A 216 -14.22 24.59 17.67
C ILE A 216 -13.06 24.30 18.61
N LEU A 217 -12.44 23.13 18.46
CA LEU A 217 -11.24 22.69 19.16
C LEU A 217 -10.10 22.58 18.14
N LEU A 218 -9.02 23.32 18.36
CA LEU A 218 -7.86 23.35 17.47
C LEU A 218 -6.59 22.92 18.21
N LYS A 219 -5.86 21.98 17.64
CA LYS A 219 -4.58 21.52 18.18
C LYS A 219 -3.53 22.63 18.10
N LEU A 220 -2.89 22.91 19.22
CA LEU A 220 -1.81 23.89 19.32
C LEU A 220 -0.43 23.25 19.18
N ALA A 221 0.50 24.02 18.60
CA ALA A 221 1.92 23.74 18.70
C ALA A 221 2.39 23.86 20.17
N LYS A 222 3.39 23.07 20.56
CA LYS A 222 3.87 23.00 21.96
C LYS A 222 4.39 24.34 22.49
N ASP A 223 4.98 25.13 21.61
CA ASP A 223 5.63 26.42 21.87
C ASP A 223 4.68 27.63 21.76
N PHE A 224 3.41 27.41 21.39
CA PHE A 224 2.44 28.48 21.23
C PHE A 224 2.14 29.21 22.55
N GLN A 225 2.18 30.53 22.54
CA GLN A 225 1.79 31.38 23.68
C GLN A 225 0.41 31.98 23.43
N ASN A 226 -0.57 31.60 24.25
CA ASN A 226 -1.95 32.02 24.06
C ASN A 226 -2.23 33.41 24.68
N SER A 227 -2.07 34.47 23.89
CA SER A 227 -2.45 35.84 24.24
C SER A 227 -3.90 36.20 23.88
N SER A 228 -4.68 35.23 23.38
CA SER A 228 -6.06 35.44 22.94
C SER A 228 -7.05 35.45 24.12
N PRO A 229 -8.29 35.92 23.92
CA PRO A 229 -9.37 35.77 24.91
C PRO A 229 -9.91 34.33 24.97
N TYR A 230 -9.44 33.41 24.12
CA TYR A 230 -9.94 32.05 23.97
C TYR A 230 -9.18 31.05 24.84
N LEU A 231 -9.88 30.05 25.38
CA LEU A 231 -9.37 29.09 26.35
C LEU A 231 -8.42 28.07 25.70
N ASP A 232 -7.27 27.83 26.31
CA ASP A 232 -6.41 26.69 25.98
C ASP A 232 -6.19 25.76 27.17
N TYR A 233 -6.13 24.45 26.92
CA TYR A 233 -5.95 23.44 27.96
C TYR A 233 -5.28 22.18 27.39
N TYR A 234 -4.85 21.29 28.30
CA TYR A 234 -4.32 19.99 27.93
C TYR A 234 -5.46 18.96 27.89
N TRP A 235 -5.57 18.24 26.77
CA TRP A 235 -6.55 17.20 26.55
C TRP A 235 -5.86 15.83 26.51
N GLU A 236 -6.29 14.91 27.36
CA GLU A 236 -5.68 13.57 27.53
C GLU A 236 -5.85 12.65 26.30
N GLY A 237 -6.78 12.97 25.39
CA GLY A 237 -7.12 12.11 24.26
C GLY A 237 -7.82 10.81 24.72
N GLY A 238 -7.45 9.67 24.14
CA GLY A 238 -8.00 8.35 24.49
C GLY A 238 -8.49 7.56 23.29
N LEU A 239 -9.19 6.45 23.55
CA LEU A 239 -9.76 5.60 22.52
C LEU A 239 -11.17 6.10 22.15
N PHE A 240 -11.43 6.21 20.85
CA PHE A 240 -12.69 6.64 20.27
C PHE A 240 -13.16 5.62 19.24
N ALA A 241 -14.47 5.45 19.13
CA ALA A 241 -15.10 4.84 17.97
C ALA A 241 -15.45 5.94 16.98
N ALA A 242 -15.04 5.78 15.74
CA ALA A 242 -15.24 6.72 14.65
C ALA A 242 -16.11 6.10 13.56
N THR A 243 -17.05 6.87 13.01
CA THR A 243 -17.79 6.51 11.79
C THR A 243 -17.88 7.71 10.88
N ASP A 244 -17.71 7.48 9.58
CA ASP A 244 -17.78 8.55 8.59
C ASP A 244 -19.23 8.74 8.15
N LEU A 245 -19.68 9.99 8.13
CA LEU A 245 -21.05 10.39 7.82
C LEU A 245 -21.02 11.64 6.93
N TYR A 246 -21.95 11.74 5.99
CA TYR A 246 -22.13 12.98 5.26
C TYR A 246 -23.02 13.93 6.08
N LEU A 247 -22.68 15.23 6.11
CA LEU A 247 -23.41 16.22 6.92
C LEU A 247 -24.87 16.44 6.47
N ASP A 248 -25.22 16.04 5.25
CA ASP A 248 -26.59 16.06 4.72
C ASP A 248 -27.40 14.78 5.09
N GLU A 249 -26.80 13.83 5.82
CA GLU A 249 -27.47 12.66 6.39
C GLU A 249 -27.92 12.91 7.85
N ASP A 250 -28.73 12.00 8.41
CA ASP A 250 -29.19 12.11 9.80
C ASP A 250 -28.05 11.77 10.78
N MET A 251 -27.34 12.82 11.23
CA MET A 251 -26.23 12.73 12.17
C MET A 251 -26.63 12.10 13.51
N ASN A 252 -27.88 12.28 13.95
CA ASN A 252 -28.35 11.71 15.21
C ASN A 252 -28.61 10.21 15.07
N ALA A 253 -29.19 9.77 13.95
CA ALA A 253 -29.31 8.34 13.64
C ALA A 253 -27.92 7.68 13.52
N GLY A 254 -26.95 8.34 12.89
CA GLY A 254 -25.56 7.90 12.83
C GLY A 254 -24.91 7.75 14.22
N PHE A 255 -25.13 8.72 15.10
CA PHE A 255 -24.67 8.68 16.50
C PHE A 255 -25.30 7.53 17.30
N CYS A 256 -26.63 7.37 17.25
CA CYS A 256 -27.32 6.28 17.93
C CYS A 256 -26.88 4.90 17.42
N SER A 257 -26.71 4.75 16.10
CA SER A 257 -26.20 3.53 15.47
C SER A 257 -24.79 3.21 15.98
N LEU A 258 -23.91 4.22 16.07
CA LEU A 258 -22.57 4.10 16.61
C LEU A 258 -22.57 3.63 18.07
N LEU A 259 -23.43 4.17 18.93
CA LEU A 259 -23.57 3.71 20.32
C LEU A 259 -24.01 2.25 20.39
N SER A 260 -25.06 1.89 19.65
CA SER A 260 -25.65 0.54 19.68
C SER A 260 -24.70 -0.55 19.21
N ALA A 261 -23.72 -0.20 18.36
CA ALA A 261 -22.67 -1.11 17.91
C ALA A 261 -21.81 -1.66 19.08
N PHE A 262 -21.84 -1.02 20.26
CA PHE A 262 -21.07 -1.42 21.44
C PHE A 262 -21.90 -2.07 22.55
N ASP A 263 -23.24 -2.10 22.45
CA ASP A 263 -24.11 -2.69 23.48
C ASP A 263 -23.79 -4.17 23.74
N ASN A 264 -23.62 -4.94 22.66
CA ASN A 264 -23.31 -6.37 22.69
C ASN A 264 -21.89 -6.71 22.23
N ASN A 265 -21.00 -5.71 22.13
CA ASN A 265 -19.63 -5.93 21.71
C ASN A 265 -18.83 -6.60 22.85
N PRO A 266 -18.24 -7.80 22.64
CA PRO A 266 -17.57 -8.54 23.71
C PRO A 266 -16.21 -7.94 24.12
N TYR A 267 -15.69 -6.97 23.37
CA TYR A 267 -14.34 -6.45 23.55
C TYR A 267 -14.28 -4.98 23.93
N TYR A 268 -15.30 -4.19 23.60
CA TYR A 268 -15.33 -2.74 23.83
C TYR A 268 -16.71 -2.30 24.31
N GLU A 269 -16.73 -1.21 25.06
CA GLU A 269 -17.96 -0.56 25.53
C GLU A 269 -17.80 0.96 25.47
N ILE A 270 -18.92 1.68 25.43
CA ILE A 270 -18.93 3.14 25.47
C ILE A 270 -18.38 3.62 26.82
N ASP A 271 -17.53 4.64 26.77
CA ASP A 271 -16.85 5.14 27.96
C ASP A 271 -17.68 6.24 28.65
N TYR A 272 -18.57 5.79 29.53
CA TYR A 272 -19.35 6.65 30.41
C TYR A 272 -18.60 6.98 31.70
N THR A 273 -18.78 8.22 32.16
CA THR A 273 -18.45 8.64 33.52
C THR A 273 -19.42 8.02 34.54
N HIS A 274 -19.07 8.03 35.83
CA HIS A 274 -19.91 7.51 36.91
C HIS A 274 -21.32 8.13 36.98
N GLY A 275 -21.52 9.31 36.38
CA GLY A 275 -22.81 9.99 36.28
C GLY A 275 -23.62 9.68 35.02
N GLY A 276 -23.19 8.73 34.19
CA GLY A 276 -23.88 8.32 32.96
C GLY A 276 -23.69 9.25 31.76
N ARG A 277 -22.92 10.34 31.90
CA ARG A 277 -22.49 11.19 30.78
C ARG A 277 -21.29 10.57 30.07
N LEU A 278 -21.15 10.77 28.77
CA LEU A 278 -19.94 10.39 28.03
C LEU A 278 -18.71 11.06 28.67
N ARG A 279 -17.55 10.39 28.63
CA ARG A 279 -16.28 10.99 29.07
C ARG A 279 -15.96 12.28 28.32
N GLN A 280 -16.37 12.37 27.06
CA GLN A 280 -16.19 13.48 26.14
C GLN A 280 -17.42 13.57 25.24
N GLU A 281 -17.91 14.79 24.98
CA GLU A 281 -18.99 15.01 24.01
C GLU A 281 -18.56 14.55 22.61
N PRO A 282 -19.51 14.14 21.74
CA PRO A 282 -19.18 13.68 20.40
C PRO A 282 -18.38 14.74 19.63
N LEU A 283 -17.34 14.29 18.94
CA LEU A 283 -16.47 15.14 18.13
C LEU A 283 -16.78 14.91 16.65
N LEU A 284 -16.82 15.99 15.89
CA LEU A 284 -16.85 15.96 14.43
C LEU A 284 -15.51 16.41 13.89
N GLU A 285 -15.01 15.69 12.89
CA GLU A 285 -13.78 16.04 12.18
C GLU A 285 -14.04 16.05 10.68
N ASP A 286 -13.61 17.10 9.99
CA ASP A 286 -13.73 17.18 8.53
C ASP A 286 -12.90 16.07 7.85
N LEU A 287 -13.46 15.46 6.81
CA LEU A 287 -12.79 14.50 5.94
C LEU A 287 -12.78 14.97 4.48
N ILE A 288 -11.91 14.36 3.67
CA ILE A 288 -11.91 14.59 2.22
C ILE A 288 -13.02 13.76 1.60
N SER A 289 -14.01 14.43 1.03
CA SER A 289 -15.08 13.77 0.29
C SER A 289 -14.56 13.15 -1.01
N PRO A 290 -14.79 11.84 -1.27
CA PRO A 290 -14.32 11.18 -2.49
C PRO A 290 -14.90 11.74 -3.79
N ASP A 291 -16.08 12.38 -3.73
CA ASP A 291 -16.76 12.97 -4.89
C ASP A 291 -16.67 14.50 -4.94
N SER A 292 -16.06 15.13 -3.92
CA SER A 292 -15.93 16.58 -3.74
C SER A 292 -17.25 17.37 -3.80
N ARG A 293 -18.42 16.71 -3.71
CA ARG A 293 -19.75 17.34 -3.82
C ARG A 293 -20.49 17.42 -2.49
N ARG A 294 -20.28 16.45 -1.61
CA ARG A 294 -20.90 16.39 -0.28
C ARG A 294 -19.85 16.61 0.80
N GLU A 295 -20.22 17.27 1.89
CA GLU A 295 -19.35 17.43 3.05
C GLU A 295 -19.34 16.13 3.86
N LEU A 296 -18.15 15.55 4.04
CA LEU A 296 -17.92 14.31 4.76
C LEU A 296 -17.22 14.62 6.08
N VAL A 297 -17.73 14.08 7.17
CA VAL A 297 -17.13 14.21 8.51
C VAL A 297 -16.95 12.84 9.15
N SER A 298 -15.99 12.71 10.06
CA SER A 298 -15.91 11.59 10.99
C SER A 298 -16.56 11.99 12.30
N LEU A 299 -17.49 11.16 12.79
CA LEU A 299 -18.12 11.28 14.10
C LEU A 299 -17.39 10.37 15.10
N LEU A 300 -16.80 10.95 16.14
CA LEU A 300 -16.02 10.23 17.15
C LEU A 300 -16.71 10.23 18.53
N VAL A 301 -16.79 9.06 19.14
CA VAL A 301 -17.40 8.82 20.47
C VAL A 301 -16.43 8.04 21.36
N PRO A 302 -16.22 8.41 22.64
CA PRO A 302 -15.24 7.75 23.49
C PRO A 302 -15.65 6.31 23.86
N VAL A 303 -14.69 5.38 23.77
CA VAL A 303 -14.88 3.96 24.10
C VAL A 303 -13.71 3.42 24.93
N LYS A 304 -13.95 2.30 25.64
CA LYS A 304 -12.93 1.57 26.41
C LYS A 304 -13.04 0.07 26.17
N LYS A 305 -12.00 -0.67 26.53
CA LYS A 305 -11.93 -2.12 26.32
C LYS A 305 -12.60 -2.88 27.47
N ARG A 306 -13.39 -3.90 27.17
CA ARG A 306 -13.92 -4.87 28.15
C ARG A 306 -12.84 -5.86 28.58
N LEU A 307 -12.87 -6.29 29.83
CA LEU A 307 -12.02 -7.38 30.32
C LEU A 307 -12.52 -8.73 29.74
N PRO A 308 -11.65 -9.59 29.17
CA PRO A 308 -12.07 -10.90 28.63
C PRO A 308 -12.56 -11.84 29.73
N ASP A 309 -13.56 -12.69 29.45
CA ASP A 309 -14.01 -13.74 30.38
C ASP A 309 -12.91 -14.82 30.56
N PRO A 310 -12.42 -15.09 31.79
CA PRO A 310 -11.44 -16.15 32.07
C PRO A 310 -11.84 -17.54 31.55
N LYS A 311 -13.15 -17.84 31.46
CA LYS A 311 -13.66 -19.15 30.99
C LYS A 311 -13.35 -19.44 29.53
N LEU A 312 -12.99 -18.42 28.76
CA LEU A 312 -12.62 -18.57 27.34
C LEU A 312 -11.19 -19.11 27.14
N PHE A 313 -10.43 -19.30 28.22
CA PHE A 313 -9.04 -19.78 28.19
C PHE A 313 -8.90 -21.21 28.74
N LYS A 314 -7.89 -21.94 28.28
CA LYS A 314 -7.55 -23.27 28.83
C LYS A 314 -7.06 -23.12 30.28
N ALA A 315 -7.35 -24.12 31.11
CA ALA A 315 -6.86 -24.17 32.49
C ALA A 315 -5.31 -24.23 32.53
N PRO A 316 -4.67 -23.61 33.54
CA PRO A 316 -3.23 -23.72 33.73
C PRO A 316 -2.78 -25.17 33.93
N GLU A 317 -1.59 -25.49 33.42
CA GLU A 317 -0.99 -26.82 33.51
C GLU A 317 0.29 -26.74 34.36
N GLU A 318 0.44 -27.65 35.33
CA GLU A 318 1.62 -27.75 36.19
C GLU A 318 2.71 -28.60 35.51
N ILE A 319 3.95 -28.14 35.61
CA ILE A 319 5.13 -28.85 35.11
C ILE A 319 5.76 -29.64 36.27
N PRO A 320 6.01 -30.96 36.11
CA PRO A 320 6.65 -31.76 37.16
C PRO A 320 8.05 -31.21 37.54
N PRO A 321 8.40 -31.13 38.84
CA PRO A 321 9.68 -30.55 39.29
C PRO A 321 10.93 -31.18 38.67
N ASP A 322 10.93 -32.50 38.45
CA ASP A 322 12.08 -33.22 37.87
C ASP A 322 12.19 -33.09 36.34
N SER A 323 11.25 -32.40 35.71
CA SER A 323 11.18 -32.29 34.24
C SER A 323 11.74 -30.98 33.68
N ILE A 324 12.13 -30.04 34.55
CA ILE A 324 12.69 -28.75 34.15
C ILE A 324 13.66 -28.25 35.23
N THR A 325 14.72 -27.58 34.81
CA THR A 325 15.73 -26.99 35.69
C THR A 325 15.53 -25.48 35.88
N PRO A 326 16.01 -24.86 36.99
CA PRO A 326 15.97 -23.42 37.17
C PRO A 326 16.55 -22.66 35.97
N GLU A 327 17.68 -23.13 35.44
CA GLU A 327 18.37 -22.51 34.30
C GLU A 327 17.54 -22.55 33.02
N GLU A 328 16.73 -23.59 32.81
CA GLU A 328 15.81 -23.68 31.67
C GLU A 328 14.63 -22.72 31.81
N ILE A 329 14.09 -22.56 33.03
CA ILE A 329 13.03 -21.58 33.31
C ILE A 329 13.56 -20.17 33.06
N GLU A 330 14.76 -19.86 33.56
CA GLU A 330 15.42 -18.58 33.37
C GLU A 330 15.74 -18.31 31.88
N ARG A 331 16.27 -19.30 31.15
CA ARG A 331 16.55 -19.17 29.72
C ARG A 331 15.27 -18.90 28.91
N ALA A 332 14.16 -19.51 29.30
CA ALA A 332 12.86 -19.29 28.67
C ALA A 332 12.21 -17.94 29.05
N ASN A 333 12.72 -17.26 30.08
CA ASN A 333 12.24 -15.98 30.56
C ASN A 333 13.43 -15.01 30.75
N PRO A 334 14.06 -14.55 29.65
CA PRO A 334 15.29 -13.78 29.74
C PRO A 334 15.05 -12.40 30.37
N VAL A 335 16.00 -11.94 31.19
CA VAL A 335 15.96 -10.64 31.86
C VAL A 335 16.41 -9.53 30.89
N LEU A 336 15.66 -8.42 30.82
CA LEU A 336 16.04 -7.20 30.08
C LEU A 336 16.95 -6.30 30.90
N TRP A 337 16.56 -6.06 32.15
CA TRP A 337 17.32 -5.29 33.11
C TRP A 337 16.96 -5.74 34.52
N SER A 338 17.89 -5.54 35.44
CA SER A 338 17.71 -5.78 36.88
C SER A 338 18.08 -4.53 37.65
N LYS A 339 17.37 -4.29 38.75
CA LYS A 339 17.68 -3.25 39.71
C LYS A 339 17.78 -3.85 41.10
N ASP A 340 18.94 -3.69 41.72
CA ASP A 340 19.13 -3.98 43.13
C ASP A 340 18.51 -2.85 43.94
N VAL A 341 17.64 -3.20 44.90
CA VAL A 341 16.92 -2.26 45.74
C VAL A 341 17.76 -1.95 46.97
N PRO A 342 18.19 -0.69 47.19
CA PRO A 342 18.90 -0.32 48.40
C PRO A 342 18.00 -0.48 49.62
N MET A 343 18.49 -1.16 50.65
CA MET A 343 17.72 -1.45 51.87
C MET A 343 17.34 -0.22 52.67
N ASP A 344 17.95 0.95 52.40
CA ASP A 344 17.68 2.26 53.00
C ASP A 344 16.68 3.12 52.19
N GLN A 345 16.35 2.72 50.96
CA GLN A 345 15.44 3.43 50.06
C GLN A 345 14.03 2.82 50.00
N LEU A 346 13.73 1.82 50.83
CA LEU A 346 12.39 1.25 50.93
C LEU A 346 11.42 2.27 51.53
N ILE A 347 10.24 2.40 50.91
CA ILE A 347 9.22 3.39 51.29
C ILE A 347 8.14 2.71 52.14
N PRO A 348 8.00 3.05 53.44
CA PRO A 348 6.96 2.49 54.30
C PRO A 348 5.57 3.04 53.94
N ILE A 349 4.60 2.16 53.72
CA ILE A 349 3.19 2.47 53.47
C ILE A 349 2.36 1.97 54.65
N ASN A 350 1.52 2.84 55.22
CA ASN A 350 0.73 2.59 56.44
C ASN A 350 1.57 2.32 57.71
N HIS A 351 2.76 2.91 57.80
CA HIS A 351 3.61 2.91 59.00
C HIS A 351 3.97 1.50 59.57
N PRO A 352 4.59 0.59 58.78
CA PRO A 352 5.25 -0.59 59.31
C PRO A 352 6.47 -0.23 60.16
N HIS A 353 6.98 -1.19 60.94
CA HIS A 353 8.33 -1.09 61.50
C HIS A 353 9.33 -1.31 60.38
N TYR A 354 10.23 -0.36 60.19
CA TYR A 354 11.33 -0.47 59.24
C TYR A 354 12.54 0.32 59.72
N ARG A 355 13.70 -0.32 59.73
CA ARG A 355 15.01 0.30 59.93
C ARG A 355 16.09 -0.48 59.21
N VAL A 356 17.19 0.17 58.88
CA VAL A 356 18.39 -0.50 58.35
C VAL A 356 19.32 -0.81 59.50
N THR A 357 19.77 -2.07 59.61
CA THR A 357 20.72 -2.51 60.63
C THR A 357 22.14 -2.03 60.30
N GLU A 358 23.07 -2.09 61.26
CA GLU A 358 24.49 -1.78 61.01
C GLU A 358 25.12 -2.66 59.91
N GLN A 359 24.53 -3.83 59.65
CA GLN A 359 24.95 -4.76 58.60
C GLN A 359 24.33 -4.42 57.22
N GLY A 360 23.55 -3.35 57.12
CA GLY A 360 22.89 -2.92 55.89
C GLY A 360 21.61 -3.70 55.56
N GLU A 361 21.06 -4.47 56.49
CA GLU A 361 19.84 -5.28 56.28
C GLU A 361 18.60 -4.43 56.60
N ALA A 362 17.54 -4.54 55.79
CA ALA A 362 16.24 -3.95 56.12
C ALA A 362 15.52 -4.84 57.14
N GLU A 363 15.41 -4.38 58.38
CA GLU A 363 14.62 -4.99 59.44
C GLU A 363 13.16 -4.52 59.33
N TYR A 364 12.22 -5.45 59.16
CA TYR A 364 10.82 -5.17 58.83
C TYR A 364 9.83 -5.94 59.71
N ILE A 365 8.78 -5.26 60.18
CA ILE A 365 7.58 -5.88 60.80
C ILE A 365 6.33 -5.20 60.25
N SER A 366 5.39 -6.00 59.71
CA SER A 366 4.11 -5.49 59.18
C SER A 366 3.00 -5.43 60.23
N TRP A 367 2.96 -6.39 61.17
CA TRP A 367 1.83 -6.68 62.07
C TRP A 367 0.53 -7.11 61.37
N ILE A 368 0.09 -6.38 60.33
CA ILE A 368 -1.08 -6.66 59.50
C ILE A 368 -0.74 -6.49 58.02
N SER A 369 -1.50 -7.15 57.15
CA SER A 369 -1.25 -7.20 55.69
C SER A 369 -1.20 -5.85 54.97
N THR A 370 -1.83 -4.79 55.49
CA THR A 370 -1.88 -3.47 54.83
C THR A 370 -0.68 -2.58 55.12
N ARG A 371 0.21 -2.97 56.04
CA ARG A 371 1.45 -2.23 56.33
C ARG A 371 2.60 -2.87 55.58
N VAL A 372 3.14 -2.16 54.60
CA VAL A 372 3.99 -2.73 53.55
C VAL A 372 5.17 -1.82 53.22
N LEU A 373 6.18 -2.35 52.52
CA LEU A 373 7.35 -1.61 52.06
C LEU A 373 7.38 -1.57 50.52
N SER A 374 7.20 -0.41 49.92
CA SER A 374 7.39 -0.25 48.48
C SER A 374 8.88 -0.18 48.15
N THR A 375 9.28 -0.91 47.12
CA THR A 375 10.66 -0.89 46.60
C THR A 375 10.93 0.32 45.70
N ASN A 376 9.90 1.06 45.31
CA ASN A 376 9.97 2.14 44.32
C ASN A 376 10.60 1.71 42.98
N VAL A 377 10.59 0.41 42.67
CA VAL A 377 10.99 -0.14 41.39
C VAL A 377 9.74 -0.63 40.69
N GLU A 378 9.41 0.03 39.59
CA GLU A 378 8.25 -0.31 38.79
C GLU A 378 8.63 -1.28 37.66
N VAL A 379 7.82 -2.32 37.48
CA VAL A 379 7.98 -3.31 36.41
C VAL A 379 6.64 -3.55 35.71
N ARG A 380 6.70 -4.00 34.46
CA ARG A 380 5.57 -4.53 33.71
C ARG A 380 5.58 -6.05 33.75
N LEU A 381 4.43 -6.69 33.51
CA LEU A 381 4.41 -8.11 33.20
C LEU A 381 5.07 -8.36 31.84
N PRO A 382 5.98 -9.34 31.69
CA PRO A 382 6.45 -10.28 32.71
C PRO A 382 7.60 -9.72 33.57
N PHE A 383 7.71 -10.15 34.83
CA PHE A 383 8.77 -9.71 35.74
C PHE A 383 9.31 -10.85 36.62
N ARG A 384 10.47 -10.62 37.22
CA ARG A 384 11.11 -11.49 38.21
C ARG A 384 11.47 -10.72 39.46
N VAL A 385 11.30 -11.35 40.61
CA VAL A 385 11.67 -10.81 41.93
C VAL A 385 12.53 -11.83 42.66
N ASP A 386 13.74 -11.43 43.03
CA ASP A 386 14.66 -12.21 43.85
C ASP A 386 14.80 -11.53 45.22
N ILE A 387 14.72 -12.31 46.30
CA ILE A 387 14.73 -11.81 47.67
C ILE A 387 15.64 -12.71 48.51
N ASP A 388 16.70 -12.12 49.07
CA ASP A 388 17.50 -12.71 50.15
C ASP A 388 16.96 -12.25 51.49
N PHE A 389 16.42 -13.19 52.26
CA PHE A 389 15.81 -12.87 53.54
C PHE A 389 16.09 -13.93 54.61
N ARG A 390 15.99 -13.52 55.87
CA ARG A 390 15.85 -14.44 57.01
C ARG A 390 14.74 -13.98 57.94
N ILE A 391 14.23 -14.91 58.72
CA ILE A 391 13.27 -14.66 59.78
C ILE A 391 14.01 -14.69 61.12
N GLY A 392 13.82 -13.67 61.96
CA GLY A 392 14.41 -13.63 63.31
C GLY A 392 13.54 -14.28 64.38
N GLU A 393 14.12 -14.55 65.55
CA GLU A 393 13.40 -15.14 66.71
C GLU A 393 12.62 -14.09 67.53
N GLU A 394 13.00 -12.81 67.44
CA GLU A 394 12.43 -11.74 68.26
C GLU A 394 11.06 -11.26 67.74
N SER A 395 10.06 -11.31 68.61
CA SER A 395 8.74 -10.73 68.35
C SER A 395 8.65 -9.29 68.85
N GLY A 396 7.90 -8.44 68.16
CA GLY A 396 7.72 -7.02 68.50
C GLY A 396 6.88 -6.71 69.76
N GLY A 397 7.00 -7.52 70.83
CA GLY A 397 6.47 -7.22 72.18
C GLY A 397 4.95 -7.34 72.39
N TRP A 398 4.14 -7.36 71.34
CA TRP A 398 2.67 -7.44 71.43
C TRP A 398 2.15 -8.69 70.72
N GLY A 399 2.01 -9.79 71.47
CA GLY A 399 1.60 -11.09 70.95
C GLY A 399 0.08 -11.21 70.79
N HIS A 400 -0.43 -10.96 69.58
CA HIS A 400 -1.73 -11.49 69.15
C HIS A 400 -1.55 -12.41 67.93
N GLY A 401 -1.69 -13.72 68.17
CA GLY A 401 -2.23 -14.72 67.25
C GLY A 401 -1.48 -15.01 65.93
N LYS A 402 -0.86 -16.20 65.88
CA LYS A 402 -0.22 -16.91 64.74
C LYS A 402 1.22 -16.47 64.42
N LYS A 403 2.18 -17.41 64.57
CA LYS A 403 3.55 -17.34 64.02
C LYS A 403 3.47 -17.45 62.49
N GLU A 404 2.99 -16.42 61.81
CA GLU A 404 2.94 -16.43 60.35
C GLU A 404 4.25 -15.88 59.78
N GLU A 405 5.22 -16.75 59.53
CA GLU A 405 6.53 -16.39 58.97
C GLU A 405 6.46 -16.20 57.44
N SER A 406 5.35 -15.65 56.94
CA SER A 406 5.10 -15.51 55.52
C SER A 406 5.85 -14.32 54.92
N ILE A 407 6.34 -14.52 53.70
CA ILE A 407 6.92 -13.49 52.84
C ILE A 407 5.95 -13.27 51.69
N ARG A 408 5.48 -12.03 51.53
CA ARG A 408 4.54 -11.64 50.48
C ARG A 408 5.11 -10.49 49.66
N PHE A 409 4.69 -10.38 48.42
CA PHE A 409 4.80 -9.13 47.66
C PHE A 409 3.61 -8.94 46.72
N HIS A 410 3.46 -7.71 46.23
CA HIS A 410 2.38 -7.25 45.38
C HIS A 410 2.93 -6.50 44.16
N HIS A 411 2.17 -6.49 43.06
CA HIS A 411 2.48 -5.76 41.84
C HIS A 411 1.46 -4.60 41.67
N GLY A 412 1.80 -3.45 42.26
CA GLY A 412 0.93 -2.28 42.38
C GLY A 412 0.22 -2.17 43.74
N ASP A 413 -0.60 -1.13 43.87
CA ASP A 413 -1.16 -0.68 45.16
C ASP A 413 -2.39 -1.48 45.62
N ASP A 414 -2.95 -2.35 44.78
CA ASP A 414 -4.05 -3.24 45.17
C ASP A 414 -3.51 -4.46 45.93
N LEU A 415 -3.47 -4.32 47.25
CA LEU A 415 -2.93 -5.33 48.17
C LEU A 415 -3.76 -6.62 48.24
N ASN A 416 -4.93 -6.69 47.59
CA ASN A 416 -5.70 -7.93 47.50
C ASN A 416 -5.02 -8.97 46.60
N PHE A 417 -4.24 -8.52 45.61
CA PHE A 417 -3.52 -9.40 44.69
C PHE A 417 -2.09 -9.64 45.18
N LEU A 418 -1.88 -10.79 45.83
CA LEU A 418 -0.61 -11.14 46.46
C LEU A 418 0.12 -12.29 45.74
N PHE A 419 1.44 -12.33 45.92
CA PHE A 419 2.34 -13.47 45.72
C PHE A 419 3.00 -13.79 47.07
N GLY A 420 2.93 -15.03 47.55
CA GLY A 420 3.41 -15.35 48.89
C GLY A 420 3.89 -16.78 49.08
N ILE A 421 4.89 -16.92 49.95
CA ILE A 421 5.44 -18.21 50.41
C ILE A 421 5.30 -18.34 51.93
N ASN A 422 5.44 -19.56 52.43
CA ASN A 422 5.24 -19.93 53.83
C ASN A 422 3.88 -19.44 54.38
N MET A 423 2.87 -19.40 53.51
CA MET A 423 1.52 -18.92 53.82
C MET A 423 0.79 -19.92 54.69
N TYR A 424 -0.15 -19.43 55.52
CA TYR A 424 -0.91 -20.26 56.45
C TYR A 424 -0.01 -21.07 57.40
N ASN A 425 1.08 -20.47 57.86
CA ASN A 425 1.94 -21.03 58.91
C ASN A 425 1.35 -20.69 60.29
N HIS A 426 1.27 -21.69 61.17
CA HIS A 426 0.60 -21.60 62.47
C HIS A 426 1.53 -22.06 63.59
N THR A 427 1.33 -21.55 64.81
CA THR A 427 2.05 -22.01 66.01
C THR A 427 1.79 -23.48 66.33
N ASP A 428 0.60 -23.98 66.01
CA ASP A 428 0.32 -25.42 66.06
C ASP A 428 0.75 -26.03 64.73
N GLU A 429 1.81 -26.86 64.77
CA GLU A 429 2.36 -27.51 63.57
C GLU A 429 1.29 -28.31 62.81
N ARG A 430 0.25 -28.83 63.49
CA ARG A 430 -0.84 -29.59 62.86
C ARG A 430 -1.72 -28.72 61.96
N LEU A 431 -1.76 -27.41 62.20
CA LEU A 431 -2.54 -26.45 61.41
C LEU A 431 -1.69 -25.72 60.37
N SER A 432 -0.36 -25.86 60.44
CA SER A 432 0.56 -25.19 59.54
C SER A 432 0.56 -25.85 58.15
N ARG A 433 0.22 -25.08 57.12
CA ARG A 433 0.21 -25.57 55.72
C ARG A 433 1.49 -25.23 54.95
N LYS A 434 2.26 -24.22 55.39
CA LYS A 434 3.49 -23.73 54.71
C LYS A 434 3.29 -23.66 53.19
N ALA A 435 2.26 -22.95 52.75
CA ALA A 435 1.80 -22.99 51.36
C ALA A 435 2.49 -21.93 50.49
N ILE A 436 2.53 -22.17 49.19
CA ILE A 436 2.68 -21.13 48.17
C ILE A 436 1.29 -20.64 47.81
N CYS A 437 1.07 -19.33 47.76
CA CYS A 437 -0.20 -18.74 47.35
C CYS A 437 0.02 -17.55 46.41
N PHE A 438 -0.82 -17.42 45.39
CA PHE A 438 -0.77 -16.28 44.49
C PHE A 438 -2.11 -16.00 43.79
N HIS A 439 -2.28 -14.77 43.33
CA HIS A 439 -3.32 -14.43 42.36
C HIS A 439 -2.72 -14.37 40.97
N GLN A 440 -3.40 -14.92 39.96
CA GLN A 440 -2.90 -14.78 38.61
C GLN A 440 -2.98 -13.31 38.15
N PRO A 441 -1.96 -12.81 37.44
CA PRO A 441 -2.01 -11.48 36.85
C PRO A 441 -3.22 -11.27 35.94
N VAL A 442 -3.69 -10.02 35.80
CA VAL A 442 -4.81 -9.57 34.95
C VAL A 442 -6.19 -10.07 35.39
N PHE A 443 -6.36 -11.36 35.65
CA PHE A 443 -7.67 -11.98 35.88
C PHE A 443 -8.00 -12.21 37.37
N GLY A 444 -6.99 -12.28 38.24
CA GLY A 444 -7.20 -12.27 39.69
C GLY A 444 -7.62 -13.61 40.32
N ASP A 445 -7.64 -14.72 39.60
CA ASP A 445 -7.93 -16.04 40.18
C ASP A 445 -6.88 -16.44 41.22
N TYR A 446 -7.33 -16.99 42.35
CA TYR A 446 -6.49 -17.35 43.50
C TYR A 446 -6.06 -18.83 43.48
N TYR A 447 -4.77 -19.08 43.71
CA TYR A 447 -4.16 -20.41 43.76
C TYR A 447 -3.45 -20.65 45.10
N SER A 448 -3.55 -21.87 45.64
CA SER A 448 -2.92 -22.27 46.91
C SER A 448 -2.37 -23.70 46.85
N PHE A 449 -1.06 -23.85 47.13
CA PHE A 449 -0.34 -25.12 47.10
C PHE A 449 0.31 -25.42 48.46
N PRO A 450 -0.33 -26.21 49.33
CA PRO A 450 0.19 -26.58 50.65
C PRO A 450 1.50 -27.38 50.59
N GLY A 451 2.35 -27.23 51.60
CA GLY A 451 3.61 -27.96 51.79
C GLY A 451 4.78 -27.45 50.95
N ARG A 452 4.53 -26.58 49.97
CA ARG A 452 5.54 -26.15 48.99
C ARG A 452 6.23 -24.82 49.32
N GLY A 453 5.75 -24.08 50.31
CA GLY A 453 6.27 -22.76 50.68
C GLY A 453 7.21 -22.76 51.88
N ALA A 454 7.61 -23.93 52.40
CA ALA A 454 8.46 -24.02 53.59
C ALA A 454 9.87 -23.44 53.34
N ILE A 455 10.38 -22.72 54.35
CA ILE A 455 11.69 -22.06 54.38
C ILE A 455 12.59 -22.67 55.46
N LEU A 456 13.91 -22.44 55.36
CA LEU A 456 14.85 -22.81 56.40
C LEU A 456 14.81 -21.77 57.54
N PRO A 457 14.60 -22.17 58.81
CA PRO A 457 14.53 -21.24 59.93
C PRO A 457 15.91 -20.64 60.24
N GLU A 458 15.93 -19.39 60.72
CA GLU A 458 17.10 -18.69 61.27
C GLU A 458 18.32 -18.51 60.34
N VAL A 459 18.23 -18.96 59.10
CA VAL A 459 19.25 -18.78 58.06
C VAL A 459 18.73 -17.91 56.92
N TYR A 460 19.65 -17.43 56.09
CA TYR A 460 19.29 -16.75 54.85
C TYR A 460 18.70 -17.74 53.84
N ASN A 461 17.54 -17.37 53.31
CA ASN A 461 16.88 -18.05 52.22
C ASN A 461 16.93 -17.16 50.98
N HIS A 462 17.10 -17.78 49.82
CA HIS A 462 16.96 -17.13 48.52
C HIS A 462 15.61 -17.50 47.92
N LEU A 463 14.79 -16.49 47.60
CA LEU A 463 13.49 -16.68 46.95
C LEU A 463 13.49 -16.01 45.59
N THR A 464 13.12 -16.77 44.56
CA THR A 464 12.89 -16.26 43.21
C THR A 464 11.45 -16.51 42.79
N TRP A 465 10.76 -15.44 42.38
CA TRP A 465 9.50 -15.52 41.64
C TRP A 465 9.73 -15.11 40.19
N ILE A 466 9.29 -15.96 39.26
CA ILE A 466 9.27 -15.66 37.83
C ILE A 466 7.80 -15.60 37.40
N VAL A 467 7.29 -14.40 37.17
CA VAL A 467 5.96 -14.16 36.60
C VAL A 467 6.15 -13.92 35.11
N GLY A 468 6.39 -15.02 34.40
CA GLY A 468 6.87 -15.04 33.01
C GLY A 468 5.78 -15.19 31.95
N GLN A 469 6.14 -14.88 30.70
CA GLN A 469 5.25 -15.10 29.56
C GLN A 469 5.10 -16.59 29.21
N ASN A 470 6.10 -17.40 29.56
CA ASN A 470 6.14 -18.84 29.26
C ASN A 470 5.97 -19.71 30.51
N HIS A 471 6.52 -19.26 31.64
CA HIS A 471 6.49 -19.99 32.90
C HIS A 471 6.10 -19.07 34.06
N PHE A 472 5.29 -19.59 34.97
CA PHE A 472 5.06 -19.02 36.29
C PHE A 472 5.73 -19.92 37.31
N ALA A 473 6.83 -19.47 37.92
CA ALA A 473 7.68 -20.31 38.75
C ALA A 473 8.03 -19.68 40.11
N VAL A 474 8.16 -20.54 41.12
CA VAL A 474 8.59 -20.21 42.48
C VAL A 474 9.73 -21.13 42.86
N ILE A 475 10.89 -20.54 43.15
CA ILE A 475 12.13 -21.25 43.48
C ILE A 475 12.59 -20.77 44.86
N ILE A 476 12.89 -21.71 45.75
CA ILE A 476 13.37 -21.41 47.11
C ILE A 476 14.65 -22.20 47.34
N ASN A 477 15.76 -21.52 47.63
CA ASN A 477 17.08 -22.12 47.87
C ASN A 477 17.48 -23.11 46.75
N GLU A 478 17.40 -22.66 45.50
CA GLU A 478 17.64 -23.45 44.28
C GLU A 478 16.66 -24.61 43.99
N GLU A 479 15.67 -24.85 44.86
CA GLU A 479 14.64 -25.88 44.65
C GLU A 479 13.39 -25.29 43.97
N ILE A 480 12.96 -25.87 42.85
CA ILE A 480 11.71 -25.50 42.17
C ILE A 480 10.53 -26.01 43.00
N ARG A 481 9.81 -25.10 43.64
CA ARG A 481 8.65 -25.41 44.50
C ARG A 481 7.33 -25.36 43.75
N TYR A 482 7.27 -24.61 42.66
CA TYR A 482 6.14 -24.61 41.74
C TYR A 482 6.59 -24.12 40.36
N CYS A 483 6.10 -24.74 39.29
CA CYS A 483 6.23 -24.23 37.93
C CYS A 483 4.97 -24.59 37.13
N GLY A 484 4.33 -23.58 36.53
CA GLY A 484 3.15 -23.77 35.69
C GLY A 484 3.23 -23.01 34.37
N ARG A 485 2.45 -23.47 33.39
CA ARG A 485 2.30 -22.87 32.05
C ARG A 485 0.82 -22.73 31.68
N ASN A 486 0.55 -22.07 30.56
CA ASN A 486 -0.80 -21.88 30.02
C ASN A 486 -1.77 -21.10 30.93
N PHE A 487 -1.26 -20.23 31.79
CA PHE A 487 -2.13 -19.31 32.51
C PHE A 487 -2.84 -18.36 31.54
N PRO A 488 -4.12 -18.00 31.77
CA PRO A 488 -4.85 -17.03 30.97
C PRO A 488 -4.06 -15.74 30.65
N TYR A 489 -3.35 -15.18 31.63
CA TYR A 489 -2.55 -13.95 31.42
C TYR A 489 -1.39 -14.13 30.42
N MET A 490 -0.83 -15.34 30.32
CA MET A 490 0.22 -15.64 29.34
C MET A 490 -0.30 -15.58 27.91
N SER A 491 -1.62 -15.68 27.71
CA SER A 491 -2.26 -15.70 26.40
C SER A 491 -2.56 -14.29 25.84
N VAL A 492 -2.76 -13.29 26.72
CA VAL A 492 -3.13 -11.92 26.36
C VAL A 492 -1.93 -11.04 26.02
N ASN A 493 -2.17 -9.92 25.33
CA ASN A 493 -1.13 -8.96 25.00
C ASN A 493 -0.93 -7.97 26.16
N MET A 494 0.23 -8.06 26.83
CA MET A 494 0.55 -7.24 28.01
C MET A 494 1.35 -5.97 27.68
N TYR A 495 1.62 -5.67 26.40
CA TYR A 495 2.43 -4.51 25.99
C TYR A 495 1.87 -3.14 26.43
N GLN A 496 0.57 -3.08 26.71
CA GLN A 496 -0.14 -1.86 27.06
C GLN A 496 -0.31 -1.67 28.59
N GLU A 497 0.16 -2.62 29.41
CA GLU A 497 0.11 -2.48 30.87
C GLU A 497 1.10 -1.42 31.35
N GLN A 498 0.62 -0.55 32.22
CA GLN A 498 1.47 0.44 32.89
C GLN A 498 2.42 -0.28 33.87
N PRO A 499 3.67 0.20 34.02
CA PRO A 499 4.57 -0.33 35.03
C PRO A 499 3.97 -0.06 36.42
N ARG A 500 4.14 -1.00 37.35
CA ARG A 500 3.65 -0.89 38.74
C ARG A 500 4.76 -1.25 39.72
N PRO A 501 4.81 -0.62 40.91
CA PRO A 501 5.84 -0.90 41.90
C PRO A 501 5.71 -2.30 42.49
N ILE A 502 6.84 -2.92 42.83
CA ILE A 502 6.86 -4.10 43.70
C ILE A 502 6.78 -3.66 45.15
N ILE A 503 5.80 -4.18 45.88
CA ILE A 503 5.51 -3.82 47.26
C ILE A 503 5.64 -5.07 48.14
N LEU A 504 6.55 -5.04 49.12
CA LEU A 504 6.82 -6.13 50.04
C LEU A 504 5.81 -6.12 51.19
N GLY A 505 5.28 -7.30 51.50
CA GLY A 505 4.25 -7.49 52.52
C GLY A 505 4.54 -8.68 53.41
N SER A 506 3.83 -8.72 54.53
CA SER A 506 3.75 -9.86 55.44
C SER A 506 2.53 -9.68 56.33
N ASP A 507 2.19 -10.67 57.13
CA ASP A 507 1.04 -10.61 58.05
C ASP A 507 1.45 -11.16 59.41
N SER A 508 2.46 -10.51 60.01
CA SER A 508 3.12 -11.06 61.20
C SER A 508 3.95 -10.06 61.98
N SER A 509 4.01 -10.30 63.29
CA SER A 509 4.77 -9.55 64.29
C SER A 509 6.23 -9.99 64.48
N ILE A 510 6.67 -10.99 63.72
CA ILE A 510 8.06 -11.48 63.73
C ILE A 510 8.93 -10.60 62.83
N LYS A 511 10.16 -10.27 63.27
CA LYS A 511 11.12 -9.51 62.47
C LYS A 511 11.56 -10.30 61.22
N LYS A 512 11.49 -9.64 60.06
CA LYS A 512 12.10 -10.10 58.81
C LYS A 512 13.31 -9.23 58.52
N TYR A 513 14.37 -9.85 58.01
CA TYR A 513 15.58 -9.14 57.60
C TYR A 513 15.79 -9.40 56.11
N TYR A 514 15.68 -8.36 55.30
CA TYR A 514 16.00 -8.42 53.88
C TYR A 514 17.44 -7.92 53.69
N ARG A 515 18.26 -8.74 53.03
CA ARG A 515 19.66 -8.41 52.74
C ARG A 515 19.83 -7.88 51.33
N ALA A 516 19.17 -8.52 50.37
CA ALA A 516 19.20 -8.14 48.98
C ALA A 516 17.82 -8.36 48.37
N ILE A 517 17.39 -7.42 47.54
CA ILE A 517 16.18 -7.54 46.75
C ILE A 517 16.54 -7.09 45.35
N ARG A 518 16.33 -7.95 44.38
CA ARG A 518 16.55 -7.66 42.98
C ARG A 518 15.24 -7.79 42.22
N ILE A 519 14.89 -6.73 41.51
CA ILE A 519 13.71 -6.71 40.67
C ILE A 519 14.16 -6.64 39.22
N SER A 520 13.64 -7.56 38.42
CA SER A 520 14.06 -7.74 37.04
C SER A 520 12.87 -7.64 36.10
N GLN A 521 12.99 -6.79 35.09
CA GLN A 521 12.04 -6.79 33.97
C GLN A 521 12.38 -7.94 33.04
N LEU A 522 11.43 -8.84 32.80
CA LEU A 522 11.64 -9.93 31.86
C LEU A 522 11.29 -9.47 30.44
N ALA A 523 11.95 -10.07 29.45
CA ALA A 523 11.70 -9.78 28.06
C ALA A 523 10.33 -10.30 27.66
N GLN A 524 9.59 -9.44 26.98
CA GLN A 524 8.34 -9.83 26.34
C GLN A 524 8.58 -9.91 24.84
N LEU A 525 8.26 -11.05 24.23
CA LEU A 525 8.20 -11.14 22.79
C LEU A 525 6.80 -10.70 22.34
N PRO A 526 6.67 -9.75 21.41
CA PRO A 526 5.37 -9.40 20.85
C PRO A 526 4.78 -10.64 20.19
N LYS A 527 3.53 -10.97 20.53
CA LYS A 527 2.79 -12.01 19.82
C LYS A 527 2.40 -11.48 18.44
N ILE A 528 3.37 -11.49 17.53
CA ILE A 528 3.15 -11.16 16.13
C ILE A 528 2.30 -12.29 15.54
N ARG A 529 0.97 -12.10 15.49
CA ARG A 529 0.05 -12.98 14.74
C ARG A 529 0.06 -12.63 13.24
N ILE A 530 1.24 -12.38 12.69
CA ILE A 530 1.42 -12.28 11.25
C ILE A 530 2.01 -13.62 10.83
N GLN A 531 1.18 -14.51 10.28
CA GLN A 531 1.71 -15.72 9.63
C GLN A 531 2.76 -15.27 8.61
N LYS A 532 3.92 -15.92 8.59
CA LYS A 532 4.96 -15.67 7.58
C LYS A 532 4.33 -15.88 6.19
N GLY A 533 4.09 -14.79 5.47
CA GLY A 533 3.34 -14.77 4.19
C GLY A 533 1.96 -14.10 4.20
N ALA A 534 1.41 -13.69 5.35
CA ALA A 534 0.11 -13.01 5.44
C ALA A 534 0.14 -11.59 4.83
N LEU A 535 1.30 -10.95 4.81
CA LEU A 535 1.55 -9.66 4.18
C LEU A 535 2.29 -9.77 2.84
N THR A 536 2.53 -10.99 2.33
CA THR A 536 3.00 -11.14 0.94
C THR A 536 1.79 -10.93 0.04
N MET A 537 1.40 -9.66 -0.10
CA MET A 537 0.48 -9.26 -1.15
C MET A 537 1.22 -9.49 -2.47
N VAL A 538 0.80 -10.51 -3.22
CA VAL A 538 0.95 -10.46 -4.67
C VAL A 538 -0.07 -9.43 -5.11
N THR A 539 0.27 -8.15 -4.96
CA THR A 539 -0.43 -7.08 -5.64
C THR A 539 -0.23 -7.35 -7.11
N ARG A 540 -1.28 -7.83 -7.80
CA ARG A 540 -1.44 -7.39 -9.18
C ARG A 540 -1.55 -5.89 -9.08
N GLN A 541 -0.52 -5.19 -9.52
CA GLN A 541 -0.58 -3.75 -9.64
C GLN A 541 -1.81 -3.44 -10.50
N SER A 542 -2.73 -2.63 -9.97
CA SER A 542 -3.81 -2.07 -10.79
C SER A 542 -3.23 -1.11 -11.83
N ASN A 543 -2.08 -0.54 -11.51
CA ASN A 543 -1.36 0.41 -12.31
C ASN A 543 0.13 0.22 -12.08
N ASN A 544 0.91 0.27 -13.14
CA ASN A 544 2.36 0.26 -13.06
C ASN A 544 2.93 1.15 -14.16
N ILE A 545 4.06 1.77 -13.87
CA ILE A 545 4.81 2.59 -14.82
C ILE A 545 6.30 2.41 -14.54
N ILE A 546 7.09 2.28 -15.59
CA ILE A 546 8.55 2.18 -15.48
C ILE A 546 9.09 3.48 -14.85
N PRO A 547 10.04 3.41 -13.90
CA PRO A 547 10.41 4.56 -13.07
C PRO A 547 11.09 5.73 -13.82
N ASN A 548 11.78 5.45 -14.92
CA ASN A 548 12.57 6.45 -15.65
C ASN A 548 11.82 6.96 -16.89
N ILE A 549 10.82 7.83 -16.71
CA ILE A 549 10.08 8.43 -17.82
C ILE A 549 10.81 9.68 -18.33
N HIS A 550 11.25 9.63 -19.59
CA HIS A 550 11.81 10.78 -20.32
C HIS A 550 11.54 10.64 -21.82
N ARG A 551 11.80 11.71 -22.56
CA ARG A 551 11.61 11.75 -24.02
C ARG A 551 12.35 10.60 -24.72
N LEU A 552 11.74 10.00 -25.73
CA LEU A 552 12.37 8.94 -26.54
C LEU A 552 13.45 9.52 -27.46
N ILE A 553 13.13 10.67 -28.03
CA ILE A 553 14.00 11.47 -28.87
C ILE A 553 14.11 12.90 -28.34
N THR A 554 15.11 13.62 -28.82
CA THR A 554 15.29 15.06 -28.63
C THR A 554 15.47 15.70 -30.00
N SER A 555 14.38 16.13 -30.63
CA SER A 555 14.39 16.73 -31.98
C SER A 555 15.36 17.90 -32.09
N GLU A 556 15.58 18.66 -31.01
CA GLU A 556 16.54 19.77 -30.97
C GLU A 556 18.01 19.32 -31.17
N PHE A 557 18.30 18.03 -30.99
CA PHE A 557 19.61 17.41 -31.25
C PHE A 557 19.68 16.64 -32.58
N GLY A 558 18.63 16.71 -33.40
CA GLY A 558 18.55 16.01 -34.69
C GLY A 558 18.15 14.53 -34.58
N GLU A 559 17.55 14.11 -33.47
CA GLU A 559 17.12 12.72 -33.26
C GLU A 559 15.81 12.39 -33.98
N ASN A 560 15.85 12.23 -35.32
CA ASN A 560 14.64 12.08 -36.15
C ASN A 560 14.14 10.62 -36.36
N TYR A 561 14.94 9.61 -36.05
CA TYR A 561 14.60 8.18 -36.13
C TYR A 561 14.02 7.64 -34.82
N TRP A 562 12.69 7.53 -34.75
CA TRP A 562 11.98 7.21 -33.51
C TRP A 562 12.23 5.79 -33.00
N PHE A 563 12.45 4.81 -33.89
CA PHE A 563 12.82 3.45 -33.49
C PHE A 563 14.13 3.42 -32.69
N SER A 564 15.12 4.22 -33.07
CA SER A 564 16.41 4.31 -32.35
C SER A 564 16.23 4.81 -30.93
N GLY A 565 15.33 5.79 -30.72
CA GLY A 565 14.94 6.24 -29.38
C GLY A 565 14.25 5.15 -28.56
N CYS A 566 13.33 4.41 -29.18
CA CYS A 566 12.67 3.27 -28.54
C CYS A 566 13.68 2.18 -28.12
N ALA A 567 14.63 1.86 -29.00
CA ALA A 567 15.62 0.82 -28.76
C ALA A 567 16.63 1.21 -27.67
N ARG A 568 17.11 2.48 -27.67
CA ARG A 568 17.91 3.04 -26.58
C ARG A 568 17.17 2.92 -25.24
N TYR A 569 15.90 3.32 -25.20
CA TYR A 569 15.09 3.27 -23.97
C TYR A 569 14.96 1.84 -23.42
N VAL A 570 14.82 0.85 -24.30
CA VAL A 570 14.84 -0.57 -23.87
C VAL A 570 16.20 -0.95 -23.28
N MET A 571 17.31 -0.55 -23.90
CA MET A 571 18.66 -0.86 -23.38
C MET A 571 18.98 -0.13 -22.07
N GLU A 572 18.45 1.08 -21.87
CA GLU A 572 18.44 1.79 -20.59
C GLU A 572 17.69 1.00 -19.51
N SER A 573 16.51 0.49 -19.86
CA SER A 573 15.67 -0.31 -18.95
C SER A 573 16.26 -1.69 -18.62
N LEU A 574 17.22 -2.16 -19.42
CA LEU A 574 17.95 -3.41 -19.23
C LEU A 574 19.34 -3.20 -18.61
N ASP A 575 19.66 -1.97 -18.18
CA ASP A 575 20.97 -1.58 -17.62
C ASP A 575 22.17 -1.83 -18.56
N GLU A 576 21.96 -1.87 -19.89
CA GLU A 576 23.04 -2.02 -20.89
C GLU A 576 23.56 -0.67 -21.41
N TYR A 577 22.74 0.37 -21.34
CA TYR A 577 23.14 1.73 -21.71
C TYR A 577 23.64 2.50 -20.49
N THR A 578 24.81 3.11 -20.62
CA THR A 578 25.38 4.00 -19.58
C THR A 578 25.48 5.44 -20.07
N ALA A 579 25.95 5.64 -21.30
CA ALA A 579 26.06 6.93 -21.95
C ALA A 579 26.19 6.73 -23.47
N GLU A 580 25.86 7.75 -24.26
CA GLU A 580 26.16 7.76 -25.69
C GLU A 580 27.65 7.48 -25.93
N PRO A 581 28.01 6.70 -26.95
CA PRO A 581 27.15 6.19 -28.03
C PRO A 581 26.72 4.72 -27.91
N ASP A 582 27.36 3.93 -27.04
CA ASP A 582 27.20 2.46 -27.01
C ASP A 582 25.81 2.07 -26.51
N PHE A 583 25.07 1.28 -27.31
CA PHE A 583 23.63 1.00 -27.12
C PHE A 583 22.75 2.26 -27.02
N GLY A 584 23.28 3.42 -27.41
CA GLY A 584 22.59 4.70 -27.48
C GLY A 584 21.82 4.90 -28.77
N TYR A 585 21.28 6.10 -28.93
CA TYR A 585 20.49 6.51 -30.07
C TYR A 585 21.27 6.39 -31.38
N TRP A 586 22.48 6.95 -31.41
CA TRP A 586 23.31 6.98 -32.63
C TRP A 586 23.86 5.60 -32.99
N PHE A 587 24.05 4.72 -32.01
CA PHE A 587 24.36 3.31 -32.26
C PHE A 587 23.23 2.61 -33.02
N PHE A 588 21.99 2.73 -32.54
CA PHE A 588 20.85 2.09 -33.22
C PHE A 588 20.58 2.70 -34.60
N ALA A 589 20.71 4.02 -34.75
CA ALA A 589 20.56 4.68 -36.04
C ALA A 589 21.63 4.22 -37.06
N GLY A 590 22.85 3.94 -36.61
CA GLY A 590 23.88 3.32 -37.45
C GLY A 590 23.62 1.83 -37.74
N LEU A 591 23.16 1.09 -36.73
CA LEU A 591 22.87 -0.35 -36.84
C LEU A 591 21.72 -0.67 -37.80
N THR A 592 20.70 0.20 -37.85
CA THR A 592 19.62 0.13 -38.84
C THR A 592 20.00 0.71 -40.19
N GLY A 593 21.06 1.53 -40.24
CA GLY A 593 21.49 2.25 -41.44
C GLY A 593 20.76 3.58 -41.66
N ASP A 594 19.88 3.98 -40.75
CA ASP A 594 19.05 5.18 -40.87
C ASP A 594 19.88 6.45 -40.97
N ILE A 595 20.95 6.56 -40.15
CA ILE A 595 21.88 7.70 -40.19
C ILE A 595 22.90 7.62 -41.33
N LEU A 596 22.95 6.49 -42.04
CA LEU A 596 23.98 6.19 -43.05
C LEU A 596 23.46 6.39 -44.47
N ALA A 597 22.22 6.02 -44.77
CA ALA A 597 21.73 6.03 -46.14
C ALA A 597 20.58 7.03 -46.34
N GLN A 598 20.68 7.81 -47.42
CA GLN A 598 19.53 8.52 -47.98
C GLN A 598 18.50 7.51 -48.48
N VAL A 599 17.23 7.82 -48.29
CA VAL A 599 16.11 7.00 -48.76
C VAL A 599 15.27 7.78 -49.77
N TYR A 600 14.77 7.08 -50.79
CA TYR A 600 13.74 7.60 -51.69
C TYR A 600 12.74 6.49 -52.07
N SER A 601 11.46 6.81 -51.94
CA SER A 601 10.35 5.94 -52.34
C SER A 601 9.78 6.37 -53.69
N TYR A 602 9.49 5.44 -54.60
CA TYR A 602 9.04 5.76 -55.96
C TYR A 602 7.56 6.15 -56.03
N GLU A 603 6.66 5.17 -55.91
CA GLU A 603 5.22 5.35 -56.12
C GLU A 603 4.44 5.56 -54.82
N LYS A 604 4.74 4.75 -53.79
CA LYS A 604 4.11 4.81 -52.47
C LYS A 604 5.15 5.24 -51.45
N TYR A 605 4.81 6.19 -50.58
CA TYR A 605 5.69 6.57 -49.47
C TYR A 605 5.88 5.39 -48.50
N MET A 606 7.14 4.98 -48.29
CA MET A 606 7.53 3.84 -47.44
C MET A 606 8.19 4.30 -46.12
N GLY A 607 8.20 5.61 -45.86
CA GLY A 607 8.86 6.25 -44.71
C GLY A 607 10.18 6.92 -45.05
N GLU A 608 10.66 7.73 -44.11
CA GLU A 608 11.83 8.61 -44.19
C GLU A 608 13.16 7.93 -43.80
N ALA A 609 13.14 6.63 -43.53
CA ALA A 609 14.26 5.91 -42.92
C ALA A 609 14.45 4.51 -43.56
N VAL A 610 15.67 3.97 -43.48
CA VAL A 610 16.00 2.63 -43.96
C VAL A 610 15.16 1.60 -43.22
N SER A 611 15.08 1.73 -41.89
CA SER A 611 14.27 0.88 -41.02
C SER A 611 12.80 0.87 -41.43
N SER A 612 12.23 2.01 -41.81
CA SER A 612 10.85 2.13 -42.30
C SER A 612 10.66 1.38 -43.63
N CYS A 613 11.55 1.58 -44.60
CA CYS A 613 11.47 0.89 -45.90
C CYS A 613 11.64 -0.63 -45.76
N MET A 614 12.64 -1.06 -44.98
CA MET A 614 12.93 -2.47 -44.74
C MET A 614 11.80 -3.17 -43.99
N PHE A 615 11.18 -2.50 -43.01
CA PHE A 615 10.02 -3.03 -42.31
C PHE A 615 8.80 -3.19 -43.23
N ASN A 616 8.51 -2.19 -44.07
CA ASN A 616 7.42 -2.28 -45.04
C ASN A 616 7.64 -3.40 -46.08
N SER A 617 8.88 -3.79 -46.34
CA SER A 617 9.22 -4.88 -47.28
C SER A 617 9.30 -6.27 -46.64
N THR A 618 9.85 -6.39 -45.43
CA THR A 618 10.22 -7.68 -44.81
C THR A 618 9.46 -8.00 -43.51
N GLY A 619 8.62 -7.06 -43.04
CA GLY A 619 7.84 -7.19 -41.82
C GLY A 619 8.68 -7.18 -40.54
N GLY A 620 8.10 -7.65 -39.44
CA GLY A 620 8.71 -7.59 -38.11
C GLY A 620 9.98 -8.42 -37.92
N SER A 621 10.31 -9.32 -38.85
CA SER A 621 11.55 -10.11 -38.82
C SER A 621 12.81 -9.23 -38.89
N TYR A 622 12.72 -8.06 -39.55
CA TYR A 622 13.81 -7.08 -39.63
C TYR A 622 14.28 -6.63 -38.25
N PHE A 623 13.35 -6.16 -37.41
CA PHE A 623 13.67 -5.65 -36.08
C PHE A 623 14.09 -6.74 -35.11
N GLN A 624 13.60 -7.97 -35.29
CA GLN A 624 14.11 -9.09 -34.51
C GLN A 624 15.60 -9.32 -34.76
N GLY A 625 16.03 -9.18 -36.03
CA GLY A 625 17.43 -9.25 -36.42
C GLY A 625 18.30 -8.14 -35.80
N ILE A 626 17.75 -6.96 -35.52
CA ILE A 626 18.47 -5.86 -34.87
C ILE A 626 18.85 -6.23 -33.43
N PHE A 627 17.89 -6.66 -32.61
CA PHE A 627 18.18 -7.05 -31.22
C PHE A 627 19.00 -8.35 -31.12
N GLU A 628 18.86 -9.26 -32.09
CA GLU A 628 19.74 -10.44 -32.18
C GLU A 628 21.21 -10.03 -32.41
N LYS A 629 21.49 -8.99 -33.20
CA LYS A 629 22.85 -8.43 -33.35
C LYS A 629 23.38 -7.85 -32.04
N CYS A 630 22.50 -7.34 -31.17
CA CYS A 630 22.82 -6.90 -29.80
C CYS A 630 22.93 -8.05 -28.79
N GLY A 631 22.65 -9.30 -29.19
CA GLY A 631 22.75 -10.48 -28.33
C GLY A 631 21.46 -10.83 -27.57
N TYR A 632 20.31 -10.24 -27.92
CA TYR A 632 19.03 -10.44 -27.24
C TYR A 632 18.06 -11.29 -28.05
N ALA A 633 17.23 -12.07 -27.35
CA ALA A 633 16.02 -12.62 -27.93
C ALA A 633 14.99 -11.51 -28.17
N SER A 634 14.22 -11.61 -29.24
CA SER A 634 13.09 -10.70 -29.46
C SER A 634 11.99 -11.39 -30.22
N THR A 635 10.76 -10.89 -30.08
CA THR A 635 9.59 -11.42 -30.77
C THR A 635 8.69 -10.27 -31.18
N PHE A 636 8.45 -10.18 -32.49
CA PHE A 636 7.48 -9.27 -33.06
C PHE A 636 6.14 -9.99 -33.21
N VAL A 637 5.08 -9.38 -32.72
CA VAL A 637 3.71 -9.86 -32.78
C VAL A 637 2.92 -8.91 -33.65
N SER A 638 2.41 -9.39 -34.78
CA SER A 638 1.61 -8.56 -35.70
C SER A 638 0.26 -8.18 -35.10
N LEU A 639 -0.37 -7.13 -35.61
CA LEU A 639 -1.73 -6.75 -35.21
C LEU A 639 -2.74 -7.89 -35.36
N GLU A 640 -2.66 -8.67 -36.44
CA GLU A 640 -3.51 -9.86 -36.64
C GLU A 640 -3.35 -10.88 -35.51
N GLN A 641 -2.12 -11.11 -35.04
CA GLN A 641 -1.85 -11.98 -33.91
C GLN A 641 -2.34 -11.37 -32.59
N LEU A 642 -2.14 -10.06 -32.40
CA LEU A 642 -2.63 -9.33 -31.22
C LEU A 642 -4.16 -9.44 -31.12
N CYS A 643 -4.88 -9.25 -32.23
CA CYS A 643 -6.34 -9.36 -32.28
C CYS A 643 -6.81 -10.80 -32.03
N SER A 644 -6.11 -11.79 -32.59
CA SER A 644 -6.42 -13.21 -32.41
C SER A 644 -6.30 -13.68 -30.95
N ASN A 645 -5.46 -13.02 -30.13
CA ASN A 645 -5.28 -13.40 -28.73
C ASN A 645 -5.04 -12.21 -27.78
N ARG A 646 -5.98 -11.25 -27.83
CA ARG A 646 -5.90 -9.96 -27.14
C ARG A 646 -5.52 -10.06 -25.67
N GLU A 647 -6.22 -10.91 -24.93
CA GLU A 647 -6.04 -11.02 -23.47
C GLU A 647 -4.64 -11.55 -23.13
N MET A 648 -4.15 -12.57 -23.84
CA MET A 648 -2.81 -13.12 -23.64
C MET A 648 -1.73 -12.06 -23.85
N TYR A 649 -1.81 -11.28 -24.94
CA TYR A 649 -0.79 -10.29 -25.26
C TYR A 649 -0.85 -9.07 -24.33
N LEU A 650 -2.03 -8.65 -23.88
CA LEU A 650 -2.16 -7.64 -22.83
C LEU A 650 -1.52 -8.10 -21.52
N GLN A 651 -1.77 -9.33 -21.10
CA GLN A 651 -1.11 -9.90 -19.92
C GLN A 651 0.42 -10.00 -20.11
N THR A 652 0.87 -10.31 -21.32
CA THR A 652 2.31 -10.38 -21.63
C THR A 652 2.97 -9.00 -21.57
N LEU A 653 2.34 -7.97 -22.14
CA LEU A 653 2.78 -6.57 -22.05
C LEU A 653 2.88 -6.12 -20.58
N MET A 654 1.84 -6.38 -19.78
CA MET A 654 1.86 -6.04 -18.35
C MET A 654 3.01 -6.75 -17.63
N ALA A 655 3.28 -8.02 -17.94
CA ALA A 655 4.37 -8.78 -17.32
C ALA A 655 5.77 -8.25 -17.68
N TYR A 656 5.94 -7.61 -18.85
CA TYR A 656 7.19 -6.94 -19.22
C TYR A 656 7.37 -5.63 -18.44
N ILE A 657 6.32 -4.82 -18.36
CA ILE A 657 6.31 -3.57 -17.59
C ILE A 657 6.56 -3.84 -16.10
N ASP A 658 5.96 -4.90 -15.55
CA ASP A 658 6.20 -5.35 -14.16
C ASP A 658 7.65 -5.77 -13.89
N LYS A 659 8.41 -6.13 -14.94
CA LYS A 659 9.85 -6.39 -14.87
C LYS A 659 10.70 -5.14 -15.14
N GLY A 660 10.07 -3.98 -15.35
CA GLY A 660 10.74 -2.74 -15.71
C GLY A 660 11.10 -2.62 -17.19
N VAL A 661 10.63 -3.52 -18.07
CA VAL A 661 10.99 -3.53 -19.50
C VAL A 661 9.84 -2.99 -20.35
N PRO A 662 10.05 -1.95 -21.16
CA PRO A 662 9.01 -1.41 -22.02
C PRO A 662 8.78 -2.30 -23.25
N VAL A 663 7.60 -2.20 -23.85
CA VAL A 663 7.27 -2.89 -25.10
C VAL A 663 7.27 -1.88 -26.24
N ILE A 664 8.12 -2.08 -27.25
CA ILE A 664 8.14 -1.23 -28.44
C ILE A 664 6.89 -1.54 -29.26
N ALA A 665 6.23 -0.51 -29.76
CA ALA A 665 5.01 -0.65 -30.55
C ALA A 665 5.06 0.20 -31.82
N VAL A 666 4.52 -0.38 -32.89
CA VAL A 666 4.22 0.32 -34.15
C VAL A 666 2.73 0.55 -34.20
N THR A 667 2.30 1.78 -33.97
CA THR A 667 0.88 2.15 -33.78
C THR A 667 0.54 3.47 -34.47
N ARG A 668 -0.76 3.80 -34.51
CA ARG A 668 -1.26 5.07 -35.06
C ARG A 668 -1.37 6.21 -34.04
N PHE A 669 -1.15 5.95 -32.74
CA PHE A 669 -1.32 6.98 -31.70
C PHE A 669 -0.22 8.05 -31.71
N GLY A 670 0.89 7.80 -32.40
CA GLY A 670 2.05 8.70 -32.49
C GLY A 670 1.96 9.83 -33.52
N GLY A 671 0.88 9.93 -34.31
CA GLY A 671 0.80 10.87 -35.44
C GLY A 671 1.59 10.37 -36.66
N ASP A 672 2.38 11.24 -37.29
CA ASP A 672 3.03 11.02 -38.60
C ASP A 672 4.17 9.97 -38.58
N ALA A 673 4.70 9.65 -37.39
CA ALA A 673 5.70 8.59 -37.20
C ALA A 673 5.17 7.47 -36.27
N PRO A 674 5.25 6.18 -36.68
CA PRO A 674 4.44 5.14 -36.04
C PRO A 674 5.08 4.49 -34.80
N TRP A 675 6.27 4.93 -34.36
CA TRP A 675 7.05 4.24 -33.31
C TRP A 675 6.88 4.83 -31.91
N GLY A 676 6.72 3.97 -30.92
CA GLY A 676 6.74 4.38 -29.52
C GLY A 676 6.89 3.19 -28.59
N ILE A 677 6.72 3.42 -27.30
CA ILE A 677 6.78 2.37 -26.28
C ILE A 677 5.55 2.40 -25.39
N TYR A 678 5.11 1.22 -24.95
CA TYR A 678 4.27 1.11 -23.77
C TYR A 678 5.16 1.04 -22.53
N ALA A 679 5.09 2.09 -21.70
CA ALA A 679 5.90 2.26 -20.49
C ALA A 679 5.11 1.98 -19.20
N GLY A 680 3.80 1.78 -19.31
CA GLY A 680 2.94 1.53 -18.15
C GLY A 680 1.52 1.08 -18.51
N TYR A 681 0.73 0.85 -17.48
CA TYR A 681 -0.70 0.54 -17.58
C TYR A 681 -1.45 1.03 -16.33
N GLU A 682 -2.76 1.21 -16.48
CA GLU A 682 -3.72 1.56 -15.42
C GLU A 682 -4.93 0.60 -15.50
N GLU A 683 -5.71 0.51 -14.42
CA GLU A 683 -6.93 -0.30 -14.32
C GLU A 683 -6.78 -1.78 -14.77
N TYR A 684 -5.69 -2.44 -14.35
CA TYR A 684 -5.35 -3.81 -14.74
C TYR A 684 -5.20 -4.01 -16.26
N GLY A 685 -4.66 -2.99 -16.93
CA GLY A 685 -4.42 -3.04 -18.38
C GLY A 685 -5.66 -2.70 -19.19
N ARG A 686 -6.68 -2.05 -18.61
CA ARG A 686 -7.76 -1.41 -19.40
C ARG A 686 -7.28 -0.13 -20.08
N THR A 687 -6.30 0.53 -19.49
CA THR A 687 -5.63 1.71 -20.05
C THR A 687 -4.13 1.42 -20.11
N LEU A 688 -3.50 1.68 -21.24
CA LEU A 688 -2.06 1.55 -21.45
C LEU A 688 -1.44 2.94 -21.51
N LEU A 689 -0.22 3.08 -20.98
CA LEU A 689 0.55 4.32 -20.98
C LEU A 689 1.57 4.26 -22.12
N TYR A 690 1.35 5.06 -23.16
CA TYR A 690 2.14 5.05 -24.39
C TYR A 690 2.96 6.33 -24.53
N LEU A 691 4.24 6.18 -24.86
CA LEU A 691 5.17 7.28 -25.03
C LEU A 691 5.68 7.29 -26.48
N SER A 692 5.75 8.48 -27.09
CA SER A 692 6.20 8.68 -28.47
C SER A 692 6.90 10.03 -28.64
N GLY A 693 7.87 10.10 -29.55
CA GLY A 693 8.52 11.36 -29.92
C GLY A 693 9.19 12.10 -28.74
N ASP A 694 9.06 13.44 -28.74
CA ASP A 694 9.59 14.34 -27.72
C ASP A 694 8.66 14.53 -26.49
N LYS A 695 7.61 13.71 -26.36
CA LYS A 695 6.68 13.82 -25.23
C LYS A 695 7.40 13.51 -23.92
N THR A 696 7.15 14.31 -22.89
CA THR A 696 7.72 14.13 -21.54
C THR A 696 6.84 13.30 -20.62
N GLU A 697 5.59 13.07 -21.01
CA GLU A 697 4.62 12.26 -20.27
C GLU A 697 3.91 11.28 -21.23
N PRO A 698 3.54 10.07 -20.76
CA PRO A 698 2.84 9.11 -21.59
C PRO A 698 1.36 9.44 -21.73
N GLU A 699 0.82 9.11 -22.90
CA GLU A 699 -0.59 9.20 -23.21
C GLU A 699 -1.36 7.98 -22.72
N ARG A 700 -2.60 8.19 -22.30
CA ARG A 700 -3.51 7.14 -21.83
C ARG A 700 -4.33 6.61 -22.98
N ILE A 701 -4.09 5.35 -23.34
CA ILE A 701 -4.75 4.68 -24.46
C ILE A 701 -5.61 3.54 -23.93
N PRO A 702 -6.94 3.54 -24.17
CA PRO A 702 -7.77 2.39 -23.86
C PRO A 702 -7.23 1.14 -24.56
N ALA A 703 -7.07 0.04 -23.82
CA ALA A 703 -6.54 -1.21 -24.36
C ALA A 703 -7.38 -1.74 -25.53
N GLN A 704 -8.67 -1.37 -25.58
CA GLN A 704 -9.58 -1.62 -26.70
C GLN A 704 -9.12 -0.97 -28.01
N GLN A 705 -8.59 0.25 -27.93
CA GLN A 705 -8.06 0.99 -29.07
C GLN A 705 -6.63 0.52 -29.41
N ALA A 706 -5.84 0.13 -28.41
CA ALA A 706 -4.45 -0.31 -28.60
C ALA A 706 -4.30 -1.58 -29.47
N ILE A 707 -5.35 -2.39 -29.58
CA ILE A 707 -5.44 -3.60 -30.41
C ILE A 707 -6.76 -3.53 -31.19
N ASP A 708 -6.76 -2.81 -32.32
CA ASP A 708 -7.96 -2.58 -33.14
C ASP A 708 -7.65 -2.77 -34.64
N GLU A 709 -8.32 -3.74 -35.25
CA GLU A 709 -8.24 -4.06 -36.68
C GLU A 709 -8.86 -2.99 -37.59
N GLN A 710 -9.79 -2.17 -37.06
CA GLN A 710 -10.49 -1.16 -37.87
C GLN A 710 -9.66 0.10 -38.11
N GLN A 711 -8.49 0.21 -37.49
CA GLN A 711 -7.52 1.28 -37.76
C GLN A 711 -6.56 0.86 -38.89
N THR A 712 -7.02 0.95 -40.14
CA THR A 712 -6.14 0.75 -41.31
C THR A 712 -5.08 1.86 -41.37
N ALA A 713 -3.80 1.48 -41.41
CA ALA A 713 -2.66 2.39 -41.55
C ALA A 713 -2.20 2.52 -43.02
N THR A 714 -1.50 3.60 -43.33
CA THR A 714 -0.82 3.84 -44.61
C THR A 714 0.42 2.94 -44.78
N TYR A 715 1.02 2.50 -43.67
CA TYR A 715 2.20 1.63 -43.58
C TYR A 715 1.82 0.14 -43.42
N ALA A 716 2.66 -0.75 -43.95
CA ALA A 716 2.35 -2.17 -44.21
C ALA A 716 2.43 -3.12 -42.98
N GLY A 717 2.75 -2.64 -41.78
CA GLY A 717 2.80 -3.50 -40.58
C GLY A 717 2.50 -2.75 -39.28
N GLN A 718 1.53 -3.22 -38.50
CA GLN A 718 1.30 -2.81 -37.11
C GLN A 718 1.61 -3.99 -36.18
N GLY A 719 2.08 -3.71 -34.98
CA GLY A 719 2.42 -4.77 -34.02
C GLY A 719 3.29 -4.33 -32.87
N TRP A 720 3.58 -5.27 -31.98
CA TRP A 720 4.37 -5.07 -30.77
C TRP A 720 5.65 -5.91 -30.81
N LEU A 721 6.75 -5.33 -30.35
CA LEU A 721 8.06 -5.98 -30.29
C LEU A 721 8.48 -6.14 -28.82
N PHE A 722 8.58 -7.40 -28.41
CA PHE A 722 8.97 -7.82 -27.07
C PHE A 722 10.45 -8.21 -27.04
N ILE A 723 11.24 -7.61 -26.15
CA ILE A 723 12.67 -7.89 -26.00
C ILE A 723 12.91 -8.80 -24.80
N GLY A 724 13.28 -10.04 -25.09
CA GLY A 724 13.42 -11.12 -24.13
C GLY A 724 14.80 -11.18 -23.48
N GLU A 725 15.21 -12.39 -23.10
CA GLU A 725 16.45 -12.62 -22.36
C GLU A 725 17.71 -12.39 -23.21
N LYS A 726 18.80 -11.97 -22.54
CA LYS A 726 20.13 -11.86 -23.14
C LYS A 726 20.66 -13.26 -23.46
N LYS A 727 20.90 -13.54 -24.74
CA LYS A 727 21.43 -14.82 -25.23
C LYS A 727 22.96 -14.86 -25.17
N ARG A 728 23.61 -13.73 -25.45
CA ARG A 728 25.07 -13.61 -25.48
C ARG A 728 25.51 -12.16 -25.24
N THR A 729 26.72 -12.02 -24.72
CA THR A 729 27.44 -10.75 -24.72
C THR A 729 28.08 -10.53 -26.09
N VAL A 730 28.01 -9.31 -26.61
CA VAL A 730 28.53 -8.96 -27.94
C VAL A 730 29.79 -8.10 -27.81
N ASP A 731 30.71 -8.27 -28.76
CA ASP A 731 31.87 -7.40 -28.89
C ASP A 731 31.48 -6.18 -29.74
N LEU A 732 31.41 -5.01 -29.11
CA LEU A 732 31.00 -3.76 -29.76
C LEU A 732 31.95 -3.39 -30.91
N ALA A 733 33.26 -3.62 -30.79
CA ALA A 733 34.20 -3.30 -31.85
C ALA A 733 33.86 -4.09 -33.13
N GLN A 734 33.52 -5.37 -32.97
CA GLN A 734 33.09 -6.23 -34.07
C GLN A 734 31.71 -5.84 -34.63
N VAL A 735 30.77 -5.39 -33.79
CA VAL A 735 29.46 -4.91 -34.25
C VAL A 735 29.61 -3.67 -35.14
N TYR A 736 30.32 -2.64 -34.67
CA TYR A 736 30.61 -1.44 -35.46
C TYR A 736 31.36 -1.77 -36.76
N ARG A 737 32.35 -2.68 -36.68
CA ARG A 737 33.08 -3.16 -37.86
C ARG A 737 32.15 -3.77 -38.91
N ASN A 738 31.24 -4.63 -38.49
CA ASN A 738 30.30 -5.29 -39.38
C ASN A 738 29.36 -4.30 -40.08
N ILE A 739 28.93 -3.23 -39.38
CA ILE A 739 28.07 -2.19 -39.96
C ILE A 739 28.82 -1.46 -41.08
N ILE A 740 30.06 -1.01 -40.83
CA ILE A 740 30.86 -0.30 -41.85
C ILE A 740 31.15 -1.20 -43.06
N ILE A 741 31.46 -2.47 -42.84
CA ILE A 741 31.70 -3.44 -43.93
C ILE A 741 30.44 -3.66 -44.79
N ASP A 742 29.24 -3.59 -44.20
CA ASP A 742 27.97 -3.78 -44.92
C ASP A 742 27.48 -2.48 -45.61
N MET A 743 28.08 -1.34 -45.29
CA MET A 743 27.66 -0.01 -45.76
C MET A 743 27.62 0.11 -47.30
N PRO A 744 28.57 -0.42 -48.11
CA PRO A 744 28.47 -0.35 -49.57
C PRO A 744 27.19 -1.03 -50.08
N ARG A 745 26.87 -2.22 -49.56
CA ARG A 745 25.67 -2.97 -49.93
C ARG A 745 24.41 -2.19 -49.57
N LEU A 746 24.38 -1.57 -48.39
CA LEU A 746 23.27 -0.73 -47.94
C LEU A 746 23.07 0.47 -48.89
N LEU A 747 24.14 1.18 -49.23
CA LEU A 747 24.09 2.39 -50.05
C LEU A 747 23.73 2.13 -51.52
N THR A 748 23.74 0.87 -51.98
CA THR A 748 23.39 0.48 -53.36
C THR A 748 22.06 -0.26 -53.48
N VAL A 749 21.24 -0.31 -52.42
CA VAL A 749 19.93 -0.98 -52.49
C VAL A 749 19.02 -0.26 -53.49
N LYS A 750 18.46 -1.03 -54.43
CA LYS A 750 17.45 -0.57 -55.39
C LYS A 750 16.42 -1.68 -55.59
N THR A 751 15.16 -1.35 -55.35
CA THR A 751 14.00 -2.25 -55.51
C THR A 751 12.96 -1.57 -56.39
N ASP A 752 11.88 -2.28 -56.72
CA ASP A 752 10.75 -1.68 -57.44
C ASP A 752 10.02 -0.59 -56.62
N GLY A 753 10.12 -0.63 -55.28
CA GLY A 753 9.41 0.30 -54.39
C GLY A 753 10.24 1.47 -53.86
N PHE A 754 11.53 1.27 -53.62
CA PHE A 754 12.43 2.26 -53.04
C PHE A 754 13.91 2.00 -53.40
N CYS A 755 14.74 3.03 -53.23
CA CYS A 755 16.19 2.95 -53.37
C CYS A 755 16.91 3.75 -52.28
N PHE A 756 18.18 3.41 -52.05
CA PHE A 756 19.03 4.02 -51.01
C PHE A 756 20.29 4.68 -51.59
N GLY A 757 20.95 5.48 -50.75
CA GLY A 757 22.27 6.05 -51.03
C GLY A 757 22.29 7.07 -52.19
N PRO A 758 23.31 7.07 -53.05
CA PRO A 758 23.40 8.04 -54.15
C PRO A 758 22.21 7.99 -55.11
N GLU A 759 21.69 6.78 -55.36
CA GLU A 759 20.55 6.59 -56.26
C GLU A 759 19.28 7.25 -55.72
N ALA A 760 19.08 7.24 -54.40
CA ALA A 760 17.96 7.91 -53.75
C ALA A 760 17.94 9.42 -54.03
N PHE A 761 19.10 10.08 -53.93
CA PHE A 761 19.23 11.49 -54.29
C PHE A 761 18.92 11.74 -55.77
N ARG A 762 19.41 10.87 -56.67
CA ARG A 762 19.14 11.02 -58.12
C ARG A 762 17.67 10.85 -58.47
N ALA A 763 17.04 9.79 -57.95
CA ALA A 763 15.63 9.51 -58.16
C ALA A 763 14.75 10.64 -57.61
N TRP A 764 15.10 11.18 -56.44
CA TRP A 764 14.42 12.35 -55.89
C TRP A 764 14.56 13.58 -56.79
N ALA A 765 15.77 13.94 -57.20
CA ALA A 765 16.02 15.07 -58.09
C ALA A 765 15.29 14.94 -59.43
N GLU A 766 15.31 13.74 -60.02
CA GLU A 766 14.62 13.42 -61.27
C GLU A 766 13.11 13.60 -61.13
N SER A 767 12.52 13.11 -60.03
CA SER A 767 11.07 13.22 -59.80
C SER A 767 10.58 14.67 -59.75
N ILE A 768 11.36 15.58 -59.13
CA ILE A 768 11.04 17.00 -59.06
C ILE A 768 11.08 17.60 -60.47
N GLU A 769 12.16 17.32 -61.21
CA GLU A 769 12.41 17.91 -62.52
C GLU A 769 11.43 17.42 -63.59
N SER A 770 11.06 16.13 -63.54
CA SER A 770 10.12 15.48 -64.45
C SER A 770 8.66 15.89 -64.23
N GLY A 771 8.39 16.75 -63.25
CA GLY A 771 7.06 17.36 -63.08
C GLY A 771 6.14 16.65 -62.10
N LYS A 772 6.66 15.90 -61.10
CA LYS A 772 5.84 15.28 -60.03
C LYS A 772 4.82 16.24 -59.40
N PHE A 773 5.18 17.51 -59.30
CA PHE A 773 4.36 18.56 -58.67
C PHE A 773 3.50 19.37 -59.65
N ASP A 774 3.62 19.15 -60.97
CA ASP A 774 2.98 19.99 -62.00
C ASP A 774 1.45 19.96 -61.93
N ALA A 775 0.86 18.80 -61.63
CA ALA A 775 -0.58 18.61 -61.52
C ALA A 775 -1.08 18.52 -60.06
N MET A 776 -0.19 18.71 -59.08
CA MET A 776 -0.54 18.59 -57.66
C MET A 776 -1.29 19.84 -57.19
N SER A 777 -2.40 19.65 -56.47
CA SER A 777 -3.14 20.74 -55.83
C SER A 777 -2.51 21.12 -54.49
N LEU A 778 -2.78 22.33 -54.00
CA LEU A 778 -2.40 22.74 -52.64
C LEU A 778 -3.01 21.81 -51.57
N GLU A 779 -4.20 21.27 -51.81
CA GLU A 779 -4.86 20.31 -50.91
C GLU A 779 -4.12 18.95 -50.88
N SER A 780 -3.48 18.56 -51.98
CA SER A 780 -2.68 17.31 -52.05
C SER A 780 -1.24 17.50 -51.57
N PHE A 781 -0.75 18.75 -51.56
CA PHE A 781 0.53 19.17 -51.00
C PHE A 781 0.27 19.80 -49.63
N GLU A 782 -0.31 19.02 -48.71
CA GLU A 782 -0.74 19.48 -47.38
C GLU A 782 0.36 20.25 -46.65
N ASP A 783 1.45 19.56 -46.28
CA ASP A 783 2.70 20.14 -45.79
C ASP A 783 3.90 19.77 -46.69
N GLY A 784 3.73 18.81 -47.59
CA GLY A 784 4.77 18.30 -48.48
C GLY A 784 5.67 17.23 -47.85
N TRP A 785 5.34 16.67 -46.68
CA TRP A 785 6.13 15.65 -45.96
C TRP A 785 6.44 14.42 -46.80
N ASP A 786 5.41 13.68 -47.21
CA ASP A 786 5.54 12.43 -47.98
C ASP A 786 6.15 12.63 -49.37
N SER A 787 6.07 13.86 -49.89
CA SER A 787 6.45 14.17 -51.27
C SER A 787 7.85 14.77 -51.42
N HIS A 788 8.32 15.54 -50.42
CA HIS A 788 9.58 16.30 -50.48
C HIS A 788 10.27 16.50 -49.13
N ILE A 789 9.56 16.93 -48.08
CA ILE A 789 10.20 17.36 -46.80
C ILE A 789 10.85 16.17 -46.07
N SER A 790 10.27 14.98 -46.10
CA SER A 790 10.88 13.77 -45.51
C SER A 790 12.29 13.49 -46.04
N ASN A 791 12.51 13.69 -47.34
CA ASN A 791 13.83 13.51 -47.97
C ASN A 791 14.83 14.57 -47.50
N ILE A 792 14.39 15.83 -47.31
CA ILE A 792 15.20 16.90 -46.72
C ILE A 792 15.56 16.57 -45.27
N CYS A 793 14.58 16.12 -44.49
CA CYS A 793 14.79 15.73 -43.09
C CYS A 793 15.84 14.62 -42.96
N ASN A 794 15.73 13.58 -43.79
CA ASN A 794 16.71 12.49 -43.83
C ASN A 794 18.12 13.01 -44.23
N MET A 795 18.21 13.83 -45.28
CA MET A 795 19.48 14.43 -45.74
C MET A 795 20.14 15.29 -44.65
N ALA A 796 19.37 16.17 -44.03
CA ALA A 796 19.83 17.09 -42.99
C ALA A 796 20.35 16.32 -41.77
N THR A 797 19.61 15.29 -41.34
CA THR A 797 19.97 14.43 -40.21
C THR A 797 21.25 13.66 -40.48
N ASN A 798 21.31 12.97 -41.62
CA ASN A 798 22.48 12.19 -42.04
C ASN A 798 23.74 13.05 -42.14
N GLY A 799 23.65 14.20 -42.82
CA GLY A 799 24.80 15.07 -43.01
C GLY A 799 25.31 15.69 -41.71
N SER A 800 24.41 16.00 -40.77
CA SER A 800 24.73 16.78 -39.57
C SER A 800 25.07 15.92 -38.35
N CYS A 801 24.53 14.71 -38.24
CA CYS A 801 24.55 13.94 -36.98
C CYS A 801 25.31 12.61 -37.05
N VAL A 802 25.81 12.19 -38.22
CA VAL A 802 26.52 10.90 -38.38
C VAL A 802 27.83 10.79 -37.60
N PHE A 803 28.42 11.92 -37.19
CA PHE A 803 29.77 11.99 -36.63
C PHE A 803 29.94 11.18 -35.35
N THR A 804 28.97 11.23 -34.43
CA THR A 804 29.01 10.45 -33.18
C THR A 804 29.18 8.96 -33.45
N PHE A 805 28.50 8.43 -34.47
CA PHE A 805 28.63 7.03 -34.88
C PHE A 805 29.98 6.74 -35.54
N LEU A 806 30.42 7.57 -36.50
CA LEU A 806 31.69 7.36 -37.22
C LEU A 806 32.91 7.48 -36.31
N ASP A 807 32.90 8.46 -35.40
CA ASP A 807 33.97 8.65 -34.43
C ASP A 807 34.08 7.43 -33.52
N ARG A 808 32.96 6.92 -33.01
CA ARG A 808 32.97 5.69 -32.22
C ARG A 808 33.47 4.48 -33.00
N ALA A 809 33.01 4.33 -34.25
CA ALA A 809 33.44 3.23 -35.11
C ALA A 809 34.96 3.24 -35.31
N ARG A 810 35.56 4.43 -35.50
CA ARG A 810 37.00 4.65 -35.64
C ARG A 810 37.75 4.45 -34.33
N GLU A 811 37.22 4.91 -33.20
CA GLU A 811 37.83 4.68 -31.87
C GLU A 811 37.98 3.19 -31.57
N LEU A 812 36.95 2.41 -31.85
CA LEU A 812 36.95 0.96 -31.63
C LEU A 812 37.70 0.18 -32.72
N ASN A 813 37.81 0.74 -33.93
CA ASN A 813 38.50 0.13 -35.08
C ASN A 813 39.48 1.14 -35.71
N PRO A 814 40.70 1.29 -35.16
CA PRO A 814 41.67 2.29 -35.62
C PRO A 814 42.11 2.16 -37.08
N ASP A 815 41.95 0.98 -37.70
CA ASP A 815 42.19 0.73 -39.12
C ASP A 815 41.17 1.43 -40.05
N PHE A 816 40.07 1.95 -39.51
CA PHE A 816 39.06 2.72 -40.23
C PHE A 816 39.35 4.24 -40.27
N ALA A 817 40.63 4.62 -40.38
CA ALA A 817 41.03 6.03 -40.47
C ALA A 817 40.35 6.79 -41.62
N PHE A 818 40.00 6.09 -42.72
CA PHE A 818 39.29 6.66 -43.88
C PHE A 818 37.87 7.16 -43.57
N LEU A 819 37.28 6.84 -42.41
CA LEU A 819 35.98 7.36 -42.00
C LEU A 819 36.00 8.88 -41.81
N GLU A 820 37.17 9.50 -41.59
CA GLU A 820 37.28 10.95 -41.55
C GLU A 820 36.92 11.59 -42.91
N ASP A 821 37.39 11.00 -44.02
CA ASP A 821 37.09 11.48 -45.37
C ASP A 821 35.62 11.24 -45.75
N ILE A 822 35.04 10.14 -45.28
CA ILE A 822 33.60 9.89 -45.36
C ILE A 822 32.82 10.97 -44.60
N GLY A 823 33.22 11.28 -43.36
CA GLY A 823 32.62 12.35 -42.57
C GLY A 823 32.65 13.71 -43.27
N ARG A 824 33.70 14.03 -44.03
CA ARG A 824 33.76 15.25 -44.85
C ARG A 824 32.70 15.27 -45.96
N GLN A 825 32.39 14.12 -46.58
CA GLN A 825 31.32 14.05 -47.58
C GLN A 825 29.93 14.24 -46.94
N TYR A 826 29.66 13.65 -45.78
CA TYR A 826 28.41 13.90 -45.04
C TYR A 826 28.29 15.37 -44.59
N ARG A 827 29.37 15.99 -44.12
CA ARG A 827 29.37 17.42 -43.82
C ARG A 827 29.02 18.25 -45.05
N ARG A 828 29.54 17.87 -46.23
CA ARG A 828 29.20 18.55 -47.48
C ARG A 828 27.72 18.40 -47.83
N THR A 829 27.10 17.24 -47.59
CA THR A 829 25.65 17.10 -47.80
C THR A 829 24.85 18.00 -46.84
N ALA A 830 25.28 18.16 -45.59
CA ALA A 830 24.67 19.12 -44.67
C ALA A 830 24.79 20.57 -45.17
N GLU A 831 25.96 20.97 -45.66
CA GLU A 831 26.18 22.31 -46.26
C GLU A 831 25.26 22.56 -47.47
N ILE A 832 25.12 21.55 -48.35
CA ILE A 832 24.22 21.63 -49.53
C ILE A 832 22.77 21.85 -49.09
N TRP A 833 22.35 21.24 -47.97
CA TRP A 833 21.04 21.50 -47.39
C TRP A 833 20.94 22.93 -46.84
N ASN A 834 21.90 23.34 -46.01
CA ASN A 834 21.93 24.63 -45.34
C ASN A 834 23.38 25.06 -45.04
N ASN A 835 23.72 26.34 -45.30
CA ASN A 835 25.04 26.97 -45.12
C ASN A 835 26.04 26.82 -46.30
N ASP A 836 25.54 26.86 -47.55
CA ASP A 836 26.36 26.91 -48.78
C ASP A 836 26.36 28.32 -49.39
N ASN A 837 26.63 29.34 -48.57
CA ASN A 837 26.75 30.74 -48.97
C ASN A 837 25.52 31.29 -49.74
N GLY A 838 24.30 30.85 -49.38
CA GLY A 838 23.06 31.28 -50.03
C GLY A 838 22.76 30.57 -51.36
N ASN A 839 23.48 29.48 -51.66
CA ASN A 839 23.23 28.58 -52.79
C ASN A 839 22.80 27.18 -52.31
N ASP A 840 22.46 27.02 -51.03
CA ASP A 840 21.92 25.82 -50.43
C ASP A 840 20.42 25.64 -50.68
N LEU A 841 19.88 24.47 -50.33
CA LEU A 841 18.47 24.14 -50.55
C LEU A 841 17.51 25.06 -49.78
N GLU A 842 17.85 25.49 -48.56
CA GLU A 842 17.05 26.46 -47.81
C GLU A 842 16.94 27.80 -48.57
N ALA A 843 18.08 28.36 -49.02
CA ALA A 843 18.11 29.62 -49.76
C ALA A 843 17.38 29.54 -51.12
N LEU A 844 17.41 28.37 -51.78
CA LEU A 844 16.72 28.13 -53.04
C LEU A 844 15.21 27.86 -52.88
N GLY A 845 14.70 27.79 -51.65
CA GLY A 845 13.30 27.49 -51.35
C GLY A 845 12.91 26.04 -51.63
N GLY A 846 13.90 25.13 -51.54
CA GLY A 846 13.75 23.67 -51.64
C GLY A 846 14.09 22.92 -50.34
N GLY A 847 14.39 23.64 -49.25
CA GLY A 847 14.60 23.12 -47.89
C GLY A 847 13.30 22.88 -47.12
N PHE A 848 13.32 23.06 -45.81
CA PHE A 848 12.14 22.90 -44.95
C PHE A 848 11.05 23.96 -45.22
N ASN A 849 11.43 25.16 -45.65
CA ASN A 849 10.47 26.23 -46.02
C ASN A 849 9.99 26.14 -47.48
N VAL A 850 9.97 24.93 -48.06
CA VAL A 850 9.52 24.72 -49.44
C VAL A 850 8.05 25.09 -49.62
N THR A 851 7.71 25.59 -50.80
CA THR A 851 6.31 25.85 -51.18
C THR A 851 6.00 25.15 -52.50
N LEU A 852 4.76 24.70 -52.69
CA LEU A 852 4.34 24.06 -53.94
C LEU A 852 4.67 24.91 -55.19
N PRO A 853 4.46 26.26 -55.19
CA PRO A 853 4.85 27.10 -56.31
C PRO A 853 6.35 27.05 -56.64
N ASN A 854 7.24 26.88 -55.66
CA ASN A 854 8.68 26.75 -55.91
C ASN A 854 9.02 25.46 -56.65
N LEU A 855 8.31 24.36 -56.34
CA LEU A 855 8.48 23.06 -56.99
C LEU A 855 7.79 23.00 -58.36
N GLN A 856 6.76 23.82 -58.60
CA GLN A 856 6.08 23.96 -59.90
C GLN A 856 6.83 24.88 -60.87
N ASP A 857 7.55 25.88 -60.38
CA ASP A 857 8.38 26.74 -61.23
C ASP A 857 9.57 25.95 -61.83
N LYS A 858 9.55 25.78 -63.15
CA LYS A 858 10.57 25.01 -63.89
C LYS A 858 12.00 25.50 -63.67
N THR A 859 12.20 26.80 -63.48
CA THR A 859 13.54 27.38 -63.27
C THR A 859 14.03 27.13 -61.85
N ARG A 860 13.16 27.32 -60.85
CA ARG A 860 13.49 27.11 -59.44
C ARG A 860 13.70 25.63 -59.14
N ARG A 861 12.79 24.77 -59.57
CA ARG A 861 12.89 23.32 -59.34
C ARG A 861 14.12 22.70 -60.01
N GLY A 862 14.55 23.21 -61.17
CA GLY A 862 15.77 22.77 -61.84
C GLY A 862 17.03 23.07 -61.02
N LYS A 863 17.08 24.25 -60.35
CA LYS A 863 18.18 24.59 -59.42
C LYS A 863 18.17 23.71 -58.17
N ILE A 864 16.99 23.43 -57.62
CA ILE A 864 16.81 22.52 -56.48
C ILE A 864 17.30 21.11 -56.85
N ALA A 865 16.84 20.56 -57.97
CA ALA A 865 17.24 19.24 -58.45
C ALA A 865 18.75 19.14 -58.72
N ALA A 866 19.38 20.20 -59.26
CA ALA A 866 20.83 20.25 -59.45
C ALA A 866 21.60 20.16 -58.13
N LYS A 867 21.14 20.85 -57.07
CA LYS A 867 21.74 20.77 -55.73
C LYS A 867 21.59 19.39 -55.10
N ILE A 868 20.44 18.75 -55.26
CA ILE A 868 20.22 17.37 -54.80
C ILE A 868 21.18 16.39 -55.51
N ARG A 869 21.46 16.57 -56.81
CA ARG A 869 22.47 15.76 -57.53
C ARG A 869 23.91 16.03 -57.07
N GLU A 870 24.20 17.22 -56.58
CA GLU A 870 25.49 17.51 -55.93
C GLU A 870 25.66 16.66 -54.66
N ALA A 871 24.59 16.49 -53.87
CA ALA A 871 24.60 15.59 -52.72
C ALA A 871 24.76 14.12 -53.13
N ALA A 872 24.13 13.69 -54.24
CA ALA A 872 24.36 12.35 -54.81
C ALA A 872 25.85 12.11 -55.12
N SER A 873 26.52 13.12 -55.69
CA SER A 873 27.95 13.04 -56.03
C SER A 873 28.86 12.96 -54.79
N CYS A 874 28.42 13.51 -53.65
CA CYS A 874 29.12 13.33 -52.37
C CYS A 874 29.01 11.88 -51.89
N MET A 875 27.83 11.26 -52.04
CA MET A 875 27.61 9.86 -51.67
C MET A 875 28.31 8.88 -52.63
N ASP A 876 28.49 9.22 -53.91
CA ASP A 876 29.32 8.45 -54.82
C ASP A 876 30.77 8.37 -54.32
N LYS A 877 31.33 9.50 -53.87
CA LYS A 877 32.67 9.51 -53.27
C LYS A 877 32.74 8.68 -51.99
N VAL A 878 31.66 8.64 -51.18
CA VAL A 878 31.59 7.74 -50.02
C VAL A 878 31.70 6.28 -50.47
N LEU A 879 30.98 5.87 -51.51
CA LEU A 879 31.11 4.52 -52.08
C LEU A 879 32.51 4.26 -52.62
N GLU A 880 33.11 5.19 -53.35
CA GLU A 880 34.49 5.08 -53.86
C GLU A 880 35.49 4.87 -52.71
N ILE A 881 35.40 5.66 -51.64
CA ILE A 881 36.25 5.53 -50.45
C ILE A 881 36.05 4.15 -49.80
N LEU A 882 34.80 3.71 -49.62
CA LEU A 882 34.50 2.41 -49.02
C LEU A 882 35.07 1.26 -49.87
N HIS A 883 34.86 1.27 -51.18
CA HIS A 883 35.37 0.24 -52.09
C HIS A 883 36.90 0.20 -52.15
N ALA A 884 37.57 1.35 -52.03
CA ALA A 884 39.03 1.42 -52.03
C ALA A 884 39.67 0.89 -50.74
N ASN A 885 38.96 0.93 -49.61
CA ASN A 885 39.52 0.63 -48.28
C ASN A 885 38.98 -0.67 -47.65
N LEU A 886 37.83 -1.17 -48.11
CA LEU A 886 37.24 -2.41 -47.63
C LEU A 886 37.59 -3.57 -48.57
N PRO A 887 37.79 -4.80 -48.05
CA PRO A 887 38.01 -5.96 -48.89
C PRO A 887 36.78 -6.23 -49.77
N GLU A 888 36.98 -6.52 -51.06
CA GLU A 888 35.95 -7.11 -51.89
C GLU A 888 35.49 -8.42 -51.23
N ARG A 889 34.21 -8.51 -50.85
CA ARG A 889 33.63 -9.79 -50.41
C ARG A 889 33.55 -10.73 -51.62
N PRO A 890 33.81 -12.03 -51.44
CA PRO A 890 33.58 -13.03 -52.47
C PRO A 890 32.12 -13.14 -52.89
#